data_AF-A0A5B7BKK0-F1
#
_entry.id   AF-A0A5B7BKK0-F1
#
_cell.length_a   1.000
_cell.length_b   1.000
_cell.length_c   1.000
_cell.angle_alpha   90.00
_cell.angle_beta   90.00
_cell.angle_gamma   90.00
#
_symmetry.space_group_name_H-M   'P 1'
#
loop_
_entity.id
_entity.type
_entity.pdbx_description
1 polymer ?
#
loop_
_entity_poly.entity_id
_entity_poly.type
_entity_poly.pdbx_seq_one_letter_code
_entity_poly.pdbx_strand_id
1 'polypeptide(L)'
;LEEMEDLENVLRDSKREGFPSLKCLEVNECHGNEYLVNTVEWISGSIFPVLDKLELRSMDNLKQICRGHLPSGIFSELGELSLCDLPELMLLWKDPTGYACPGNLKVVKVQNCIKLRNLFSQYTARHLERLQKLHVGSCQSSENIFAHDGYQAVTSTGEIVFQKLNSLKLMSLPNLSTFYQEIVNSESSDVPTHPPLFNPKVVFPSLEELTLYWLYEVKEIWDRQLPSENNFRKLRVLKIHDCHNLIIVIPSNLVQSLQNLEKLYVGWCDLVEEVCELEGHETVTLPQIRELKLSKIPRLKNMWWNKVPHGFHNLKNLKSLDIYQCNGLRNLFSPSAWRGLIQLQRLEIDSCKILKEIVAIERGEDEEQDSCMMKEEIVATKRGEDEEEKMATDIIVFPQLRTLKLMSLPELVNVYQGNYILKLPSLEELTIEECPKMKTFPSSGYLDTAKPKASDYGFEQKWYQKGNLAAITQPPFFNEQVVFPTLEEFSLKGLDNVKEIWHQQLPTKNFCRLRVLHINNCRDLIKIIPSNLQQSLQNLEVLSIEKCALVEEVCELGGLVVDGNETVILPRIKKLKLLELPKLMNMWWNKSPNGFLSLQNLKSLDIYQCNVLRNLFLPSASKGLIQLQQLEIDSCEMMKEIVAAESGEEEEATDTIVFPQSPILELKRLPKLASDVGNHTIEWPFLEKLTIKDCPKLKIFAAACGYVGTEKLKANGERFEQKMEEGNLGDIIQPFFIEKVQLPALKELRIYHLQSLKQIWHNQFPAESFSQLRVLKVKKCDKLLKVAPSNLLRRLQNLEKLSVEECDPMEEVLELEGLLAVEHYADVLLSQLRELKLHNLPKLAEMWWNKDCNGILGCPNLSSVEVIKCHRLRNIFSPSIVKGFANLEELYIANCLIMDEVVAKEEQGEDSGDVLFPRVHTLVLSNLPNLRSFCSGNLTLEWPSLETVKVEDCPKMRTFSSGLLITPKLNAIKVGDQEQLWKGDLNSTIQNLFKDDNVRTQGLIEPRSHFWYL
;
A
#
# COMPACT_ATOMS: atom_id res chain seq x y z
N LEU A 1 1.42 -31.14 23.64
CA LEU A 1 2.02 -32.30 22.94
C LEU A 1 2.06 -31.91 21.47
N GLU A 2 3.24 -31.90 20.85
CA GLU A 2 3.45 -31.43 19.47
C GLU A 2 4.22 -32.49 18.68
N GLU A 3 3.95 -32.62 17.38
CA GLU A 3 4.68 -33.47 16.42
C GLU A 3 4.86 -34.94 16.86
N MET A 4 3.82 -35.53 17.46
CA MET A 4 3.90 -36.92 17.93
C MET A 4 3.29 -37.90 16.93
N GLU A 5 3.98 -39.02 16.68
CA GLU A 5 3.45 -40.09 15.82
C GLU A 5 2.17 -40.71 16.39
N ASP A 6 2.14 -41.06 17.69
CA ASP A 6 0.98 -41.70 18.33
C ASP A 6 0.87 -41.34 19.83
N LEU A 7 -0.27 -40.78 20.21
CA LEU A 7 -0.67 -40.44 21.58
C LEU A 7 -0.81 -41.70 22.47
N GLU A 8 -1.05 -42.87 21.88
CA GLU A 8 -1.28 -44.11 22.61
C GLU A 8 -0.04 -44.55 23.40
N ASN A 9 1.16 -44.17 22.93
CA ASN A 9 2.42 -44.41 23.64
C ASN A 9 2.54 -43.57 24.92
N VAL A 10 2.04 -42.34 24.92
CA VAL A 10 2.03 -41.45 26.09
C VAL A 10 0.94 -41.84 27.07
N LEU A 11 -0.19 -42.34 26.57
CA LEU A 11 -1.33 -42.75 27.39
C LEU A 11 -1.23 -44.20 27.90
N ARG A 12 -0.27 -45.00 27.41
CA ARG A 12 -0.15 -46.45 27.67
C ARG A 12 -0.05 -46.81 29.16
N ASP A 13 0.82 -46.13 29.89
CA ASP A 13 1.06 -46.38 31.32
C ASP A 13 -0.04 -45.77 32.21
N SER A 14 -0.80 -44.82 31.67
CA SER A 14 -1.90 -44.12 32.36
C SER A 14 -3.26 -44.84 32.27
N LYS A 15 -3.36 -45.97 31.54
CA LYS A 15 -4.59 -46.75 31.32
C LYS A 15 -5.25 -47.28 32.60
N ARG A 16 -4.56 -47.27 33.76
CA ARG A 16 -5.09 -47.70 35.07
C ARG A 16 -5.33 -46.56 36.06
N GLU A 17 -4.43 -45.58 36.15
CA GLU A 17 -4.48 -44.51 37.17
C GLU A 17 -5.06 -43.17 36.65
N GLY A 18 -5.12 -42.96 35.34
CA GLY A 18 -5.62 -41.71 34.74
C GLY A 18 -4.71 -40.50 35.02
N PHE A 19 -5.22 -39.29 34.73
CA PHE A 19 -4.55 -38.00 34.95
C PHE A 19 -5.33 -37.13 35.94
N PRO A 20 -5.28 -37.43 37.25
CA PRO A 20 -6.14 -36.79 38.25
C PRO A 20 -5.83 -35.30 38.52
N SER A 21 -4.70 -34.79 38.03
CA SER A 21 -4.28 -33.38 38.21
C SER A 21 -4.16 -32.59 36.90
N LEU A 22 -4.43 -33.21 35.75
CA LEU A 22 -4.27 -32.56 34.45
C LEU A 22 -5.46 -31.65 34.16
N LYS A 23 -5.21 -30.33 34.14
CA LYS A 23 -6.23 -29.30 33.88
C LYS A 23 -6.30 -28.83 32.43
N CYS A 24 -5.21 -28.94 31.69
CA CYS A 24 -5.14 -28.52 30.30
C CYS A 24 -4.46 -29.62 29.48
N LEU A 25 -5.07 -29.99 28.36
CA LEU A 25 -4.51 -30.93 27.39
C LEU A 25 -4.55 -30.26 26.02
N GLU A 26 -3.36 -30.00 25.46
CA GLU A 26 -3.19 -29.44 24.13
C GLU A 26 -2.40 -30.45 23.28
N VAL A 27 -2.96 -30.83 22.15
CA VAL A 27 -2.37 -31.77 21.18
C VAL A 27 -2.36 -31.11 19.81
N ASN A 28 -1.17 -31.02 19.21
CA ASN A 28 -0.96 -30.46 17.88
C ASN A 28 -0.17 -31.45 17.02
N GLU A 29 -0.53 -31.60 15.75
CA GLU A 29 0.20 -32.40 14.75
C GLU A 29 0.44 -33.86 15.20
N CYS A 30 -0.66 -34.54 15.54
CA CYS A 30 -0.62 -35.94 15.96
C CYS A 30 -1.52 -36.80 15.07
N HIS A 31 -0.89 -37.60 14.21
CA HIS A 31 -1.56 -38.25 13.08
C HIS A 31 -1.85 -39.74 13.30
N GLY A 32 -1.29 -40.42 14.31
CA GLY A 32 -1.49 -41.87 14.49
C GLY A 32 -2.85 -42.27 15.07
N ASN A 33 -3.54 -41.37 15.79
CA ASN A 33 -4.70 -41.73 16.61
C ASN A 33 -6.02 -41.60 15.85
N GLU A 34 -6.80 -42.70 15.81
CA GLU A 34 -8.20 -42.65 15.37
C GLU A 34 -9.15 -42.11 16.45
N TYR A 35 -8.73 -42.14 17.72
CA TYR A 35 -9.49 -41.66 18.87
C TYR A 35 -8.59 -41.10 19.98
N LEU A 36 -9.10 -40.14 20.75
CA LEU A 36 -8.39 -39.60 21.93
C LEU A 36 -8.52 -40.56 23.12
N VAL A 37 -9.72 -41.10 23.33
CA VAL A 37 -10.04 -42.01 24.44
C VAL A 37 -10.82 -43.21 23.91
N ASN A 38 -10.40 -44.44 24.27
CA ASN A 38 -11.14 -45.67 23.98
C ASN A 38 -11.78 -46.24 25.25
N THR A 39 -13.07 -46.00 25.43
CA THR A 39 -13.81 -46.39 26.64
C THR A 39 -14.27 -47.84 26.60
N VAL A 40 -14.03 -48.55 25.49
CA VAL A 40 -14.27 -49.99 25.37
C VAL A 40 -13.09 -50.79 25.94
N GLU A 41 -11.88 -50.22 25.92
CA GLU A 41 -10.64 -50.88 26.37
C GLU A 41 -10.11 -50.34 27.71
N TRP A 42 -10.44 -49.11 28.08
CA TRP A 42 -9.94 -48.46 29.30
C TRP A 42 -10.93 -48.66 30.45
N ILE A 43 -10.46 -49.22 31.58
CA ILE A 43 -11.30 -49.78 32.63
C ILE A 43 -11.85 -48.72 33.62
N SER A 44 -11.39 -47.46 33.58
CA SER A 44 -11.76 -46.44 34.57
C SER A 44 -12.42 -45.19 33.99
N GLY A 45 -13.54 -44.75 34.58
CA GLY A 45 -14.23 -43.50 34.28
C GLY A 45 -13.50 -42.23 34.76
N SER A 46 -12.18 -42.28 34.96
CA SER A 46 -11.41 -41.26 35.68
C SER A 46 -10.09 -40.88 34.98
N ILE A 47 -10.03 -40.93 33.64
CA ILE A 47 -8.81 -40.51 32.91
C ILE A 47 -8.60 -39.00 33.00
N PHE A 48 -9.66 -38.19 32.84
CA PHE A 48 -9.60 -36.73 32.86
C PHE A 48 -10.65 -36.11 33.80
N PRO A 49 -10.55 -36.31 35.12
CA PRO A 49 -11.58 -35.89 36.07
C PRO A 49 -11.56 -34.37 36.36
N VAL A 50 -10.43 -33.68 36.18
CA VAL A 50 -10.25 -32.25 36.48
C VAL A 50 -9.84 -31.41 35.28
N LEU A 51 -9.99 -31.96 34.07
CA LEU A 51 -9.60 -31.29 32.83
C LEU A 51 -10.55 -30.13 32.54
N ASP A 52 -10.03 -28.91 32.50
CA ASP A 52 -10.75 -27.66 32.25
C ASP A 52 -10.62 -27.20 30.80
N LYS A 53 -9.48 -27.47 30.13
CA LYS A 53 -9.26 -27.12 28.72
C LYS A 53 -8.79 -28.32 27.90
N LEU A 54 -9.44 -28.54 26.76
CA LEU A 54 -9.04 -29.52 25.74
C LEU A 54 -8.88 -28.81 24.38
N GLU A 55 -7.67 -28.84 23.84
CA GLU A 55 -7.35 -28.29 22.52
C GLU A 55 -6.71 -29.36 21.62
N LEU A 56 -7.34 -29.63 20.48
CA LEU A 56 -6.85 -30.58 19.48
C LEU A 56 -6.69 -29.85 18.14
N ARG A 57 -5.49 -29.91 17.56
CA ARG A 57 -5.14 -29.24 16.31
C ARG A 57 -4.40 -30.19 15.36
N SER A 58 -4.72 -30.13 14.07
CA SER A 58 -3.99 -30.84 13.01
C SER A 58 -3.84 -32.34 13.25
N MET A 59 -4.93 -33.02 13.61
CA MET A 59 -4.94 -34.49 13.80
C MET A 59 -5.71 -35.16 12.67
N ASP A 60 -5.01 -35.55 11.60
CA ASP A 60 -5.64 -35.94 10.34
C ASP A 60 -6.47 -37.22 10.42
N ASN A 61 -6.09 -38.18 11.26
CA ASN A 61 -6.77 -39.48 11.36
C ASN A 61 -7.80 -39.56 12.49
N LEU A 62 -7.98 -38.49 13.27
CA LEU A 62 -8.87 -38.51 14.44
C LEU A 62 -10.34 -38.57 14.01
N LYS A 63 -10.98 -39.73 14.21
CA LYS A 63 -12.39 -39.97 13.83
C LYS A 63 -13.37 -39.61 14.93
N GLN A 64 -13.01 -39.83 16.19
CA GLN A 64 -13.86 -39.59 17.36
C GLN A 64 -13.02 -39.11 18.55
N ILE A 65 -13.51 -38.20 19.40
CA ILE A 65 -12.79 -37.86 20.64
C ILE A 65 -12.90 -39.04 21.62
N CYS A 66 -14.11 -39.53 21.87
CA CYS A 66 -14.31 -40.73 22.68
C CYS A 66 -14.94 -41.86 21.86
N ARG A 67 -14.19 -42.96 21.69
CA ARG A 67 -14.69 -44.20 21.09
C ARG A 67 -15.42 -45.03 22.15
N GLY A 68 -16.73 -45.19 21.98
CA GLY A 68 -17.61 -45.90 22.92
C GLY A 68 -18.60 -44.96 23.62
N HIS A 69 -19.08 -45.37 24.80
CA HIS A 69 -19.97 -44.55 25.64
C HIS A 69 -19.13 -43.61 26.50
N LEU A 70 -19.61 -42.37 26.73
CA LEU A 70 -18.94 -41.44 27.65
C LEU A 70 -19.16 -41.89 29.12
N PRO A 71 -18.12 -42.30 29.88
CA PRO A 71 -18.27 -42.74 31.26
C PRO A 71 -18.60 -41.56 32.19
N SER A 72 -19.31 -41.82 33.29
CA SER A 72 -19.59 -40.80 34.31
C SER A 72 -18.27 -40.27 34.91
N GLY A 73 -18.04 -38.96 34.82
CA GLY A 73 -16.89 -38.27 35.43
C GLY A 73 -15.76 -37.88 34.48
N ILE A 74 -15.75 -38.36 33.22
CA ILE A 74 -14.80 -37.85 32.22
C ILE A 74 -15.29 -36.51 31.69
N PHE A 75 -14.41 -35.49 31.59
CA PHE A 75 -14.75 -34.12 31.16
C PHE A 75 -15.81 -33.40 32.02
N SER A 76 -16.06 -33.86 33.26
CA SER A 76 -17.02 -33.21 34.16
C SER A 76 -16.68 -31.76 34.45
N GLU A 77 -15.38 -31.44 34.52
CA GLU A 77 -14.86 -30.08 34.76
C GLU A 77 -14.50 -29.31 33.48
N LEU A 78 -14.76 -29.86 32.29
CA LEU A 78 -14.31 -29.26 31.04
C LEU A 78 -15.04 -27.94 30.77
N GLY A 79 -14.28 -26.84 30.77
CA GLY A 79 -14.74 -25.47 30.55
C GLY A 79 -14.49 -24.95 29.12
N GLU A 80 -13.42 -25.38 28.45
CA GLU A 80 -13.09 -24.97 27.07
C GLU A 80 -12.74 -26.17 26.18
N LEU A 81 -13.42 -26.24 25.04
CA LEU A 81 -13.18 -27.22 23.98
C LEU A 81 -12.81 -26.48 22.69
N SER A 82 -11.61 -26.73 22.16
CA SER A 82 -11.12 -26.15 20.92
C SER A 82 -10.64 -27.23 19.96
N LEU A 83 -11.24 -27.30 18.78
CA LEU A 83 -11.01 -28.34 17.78
C LEU A 83 -10.71 -27.66 16.45
N CYS A 84 -9.51 -27.86 15.90
CA CYS A 84 -9.07 -27.22 14.67
C CYS A 84 -8.41 -28.24 13.74
N ASP A 85 -8.72 -28.20 12.44
CA ASP A 85 -8.04 -29.00 11.42
C ASP A 85 -8.10 -30.52 11.74
N LEU A 86 -9.32 -31.03 11.92
CA LEU A 86 -9.60 -32.44 12.22
C LEU A 86 -10.47 -33.02 11.08
N PRO A 87 -9.88 -33.33 9.91
CA PRO A 87 -10.65 -33.63 8.70
C PRO A 87 -11.48 -34.91 8.79
N GLU A 88 -11.00 -35.92 9.51
CA GLU A 88 -11.69 -37.20 9.69
C GLU A 88 -12.69 -37.22 10.86
N LEU A 89 -12.78 -36.14 11.64
CA LEU A 89 -13.63 -36.10 12.84
C LEU A 89 -15.11 -36.15 12.44
N MET A 90 -15.78 -37.24 12.81
CA MET A 90 -17.19 -37.46 12.50
C MET A 90 -18.12 -37.15 13.67
N LEU A 91 -17.68 -37.44 14.90
CA LEU A 91 -18.47 -37.35 16.12
C LEU A 91 -17.55 -37.02 17.31
N LEU A 92 -18.02 -36.20 18.26
CA LEU A 92 -17.28 -35.96 19.50
C LEU A 92 -17.33 -37.20 20.40
N TRP A 93 -18.53 -37.61 20.82
CA TRP A 93 -18.79 -38.80 21.65
C TRP A 93 -20.26 -39.22 21.55
N LYS A 94 -20.57 -40.49 21.88
CA LYS A 94 -21.94 -41.01 21.93
C LYS A 94 -22.47 -41.00 23.38
N ASP A 95 -23.65 -40.44 23.60
CA ASP A 95 -24.36 -40.49 24.88
C ASP A 95 -25.81 -40.99 24.72
N PRO A 96 -26.08 -42.28 24.94
CA PRO A 96 -27.43 -42.85 24.87
C PRO A 96 -28.19 -42.83 26.20
N THR A 97 -27.61 -42.35 27.31
CA THR A 97 -28.24 -42.48 28.65
C THR A 97 -28.33 -41.19 29.45
N GLY A 98 -27.64 -40.13 29.04
CA GLY A 98 -27.76 -38.80 29.64
C GLY A 98 -27.02 -38.60 30.98
N TYR A 99 -26.29 -39.60 31.48
CA TYR A 99 -25.66 -39.52 32.80
C TYR A 99 -24.28 -38.85 32.80
N ALA A 100 -23.71 -38.48 31.64
CA ALA A 100 -22.36 -37.94 31.52
C ALA A 100 -22.29 -36.74 30.56
N CYS A 101 -22.94 -35.62 30.90
CA CYS A 101 -22.82 -34.38 30.12
C CYS A 101 -21.74 -33.45 30.67
N PRO A 102 -20.86 -32.85 29.83
CA PRO A 102 -19.93 -31.81 30.26
C PRO A 102 -20.64 -30.46 30.45
N GLY A 103 -21.48 -30.38 31.49
CA GLY A 103 -22.29 -29.19 31.80
C GLY A 103 -21.48 -27.96 32.23
N ASN A 104 -20.17 -28.11 32.44
CA ASN A 104 -19.24 -27.02 32.80
C ASN A 104 -18.70 -26.25 31.59
N LEU A 105 -18.98 -26.68 30.36
CA LEU A 105 -18.50 -26.03 29.15
C LEU A 105 -18.96 -24.58 29.07
N LYS A 106 -17.99 -23.67 28.91
CA LYS A 106 -18.17 -22.22 28.72
C LYS A 106 -17.82 -21.81 27.29
N VAL A 107 -16.84 -22.45 26.68
CA VAL A 107 -16.35 -22.09 25.34
C VAL A 107 -16.23 -23.35 24.48
N VAL A 108 -16.85 -23.31 23.31
CA VAL A 108 -16.69 -24.34 22.28
C VAL A 108 -16.28 -23.65 20.99
N LYS A 109 -15.14 -24.05 20.43
CA LYS A 109 -14.61 -23.60 19.14
C LYS A 109 -14.33 -24.81 18.27
N VAL A 110 -14.93 -24.86 17.10
CA VAL A 110 -14.71 -25.93 16.13
C VAL A 110 -14.44 -25.31 14.78
N GLN A 111 -13.30 -25.64 14.18
CA GLN A 111 -12.87 -25.11 12.89
C GLN A 111 -12.30 -26.22 11.99
N ASN A 112 -12.66 -26.20 10.72
CA ASN A 112 -12.12 -27.10 9.69
C ASN A 112 -12.29 -28.61 10.02
N CYS A 113 -13.44 -28.98 10.59
CA CYS A 113 -13.81 -30.37 10.86
C CYS A 113 -14.78 -30.86 9.78
N ILE A 114 -14.26 -31.16 8.59
CA ILE A 114 -15.08 -31.28 7.37
C ILE A 114 -16.09 -32.43 7.37
N LYS A 115 -15.82 -33.54 8.08
CA LYS A 115 -16.73 -34.70 8.21
C LYS A 115 -17.68 -34.62 9.41
N LEU A 116 -17.56 -33.60 10.26
CA LEU A 116 -18.36 -33.45 11.45
C LEU A 116 -19.80 -33.07 11.06
N ARG A 117 -20.77 -33.92 11.42
CA ARG A 117 -22.18 -33.72 11.04
C ARG A 117 -22.96 -32.86 12.01
N ASN A 118 -22.72 -33.03 13.31
CA ASN A 118 -23.35 -32.28 14.39
C ASN A 118 -22.33 -32.18 15.54
N LEU A 119 -22.41 -31.13 16.36
CA LEU A 119 -21.55 -30.98 17.53
C LEU A 119 -22.01 -31.88 18.68
N PHE A 120 -23.25 -31.69 19.12
CA PHE A 120 -23.80 -32.35 20.30
C PHE A 120 -25.21 -32.88 20.04
N SER A 121 -25.64 -33.84 20.87
CA SER A 121 -27.03 -34.32 20.91
C SER A 121 -27.97 -33.30 21.53
N GLN A 122 -29.28 -33.50 21.33
CA GLN A 122 -30.35 -32.71 21.94
C GLN A 122 -30.23 -32.75 23.47
N TYR A 123 -29.96 -33.93 24.03
CA TYR A 123 -29.74 -34.08 25.47
C TYR A 123 -28.59 -33.19 25.96
N THR A 124 -27.41 -33.28 25.35
CA THR A 124 -26.27 -32.44 25.74
C THR A 124 -26.58 -30.96 25.58
N ALA A 125 -27.25 -30.54 24.51
CA ALA A 125 -27.64 -29.15 24.28
C ALA A 125 -28.42 -28.55 25.46
N ARG A 126 -29.33 -29.32 26.08
CA ARG A 126 -30.12 -28.87 27.24
C ARG A 126 -29.30 -28.70 28.53
N HIS A 127 -28.18 -29.41 28.65
CA HIS A 127 -27.33 -29.37 29.84
C HIS A 127 -26.13 -28.41 29.71
N LEU A 128 -26.00 -27.70 28.59
CA LEU A 128 -24.97 -26.66 28.37
C LEU A 128 -25.34 -25.30 29.00
N GLU A 129 -25.79 -25.31 30.27
CA GLU A 129 -26.28 -24.11 30.97
C GLU A 129 -25.20 -23.03 31.19
N ARG A 130 -23.93 -23.43 31.15
CA ARG A 130 -22.77 -22.56 31.40
C ARG A 130 -22.13 -22.02 30.12
N LEU A 131 -22.58 -22.45 28.95
CA LEU A 131 -22.00 -22.09 27.66
C LEU A 131 -22.12 -20.58 27.42
N GLN A 132 -21.00 -19.93 27.15
CA GLN A 132 -20.88 -18.49 26.92
C GLN A 132 -20.55 -18.17 25.46
N LYS A 133 -19.68 -18.97 24.83
CA LYS A 133 -19.22 -18.76 23.45
C LYS A 133 -19.30 -20.05 22.66
N LEU A 134 -19.91 -19.98 21.48
CA LEU A 134 -19.99 -21.08 20.52
C LEU A 134 -19.55 -20.60 19.14
N HIS A 135 -18.39 -21.05 18.68
CA HIS A 135 -17.84 -20.70 17.38
C HIS A 135 -17.68 -21.98 16.53
N VAL A 136 -18.30 -22.00 15.36
CA VAL A 136 -18.30 -23.15 14.45
C VAL A 136 -17.95 -22.67 13.05
N GLY A 137 -16.89 -23.22 12.47
CA GLY A 137 -16.25 -22.73 11.26
C GLY A 137 -15.84 -23.84 10.30
N SER A 138 -16.08 -23.71 9.00
CA SER A 138 -15.50 -24.57 7.96
C SER A 138 -15.80 -26.08 8.13
N CYS A 139 -16.98 -26.43 8.65
CA CYS A 139 -17.45 -27.82 8.79
C CYS A 139 -18.42 -28.16 7.65
N GLN A 140 -17.91 -28.78 6.60
CA GLN A 140 -18.66 -28.99 5.35
C GLN A 140 -19.85 -29.94 5.49
N SER A 141 -19.73 -31.01 6.30
CA SER A 141 -20.79 -32.01 6.46
C SER A 141 -21.85 -31.65 7.51
N SER A 142 -21.74 -30.48 8.16
CA SER A 142 -22.66 -30.09 9.23
C SER A 142 -24.00 -29.63 8.65
N GLU A 143 -25.02 -30.48 8.75
CA GLU A 143 -26.40 -30.16 8.34
C GLU A 143 -27.13 -29.37 9.43
N ASN A 144 -26.85 -29.69 10.70
CA ASN A 144 -27.34 -29.01 11.89
C ASN A 144 -26.21 -28.81 12.90
N ILE A 145 -26.31 -27.81 13.78
CA ILE A 145 -25.33 -27.64 14.86
C ILE A 145 -25.55 -28.68 15.96
N PHE A 146 -26.81 -28.94 16.31
CA PHE A 146 -27.22 -29.92 17.31
C PHE A 146 -28.12 -31.00 16.69
N ALA A 147 -27.83 -32.26 16.99
CA ALA A 147 -28.57 -33.42 16.49
C ALA A 147 -29.82 -33.70 17.33
N HIS A 148 -30.84 -34.29 16.71
CA HIS A 148 -31.99 -34.86 17.43
C HIS A 148 -31.71 -36.29 17.91
N ASP A 149 -32.13 -36.61 19.13
CA ASP A 149 -32.03 -37.95 19.69
C ASP A 149 -33.32 -38.71 19.33
N GLY A 150 -33.26 -39.63 18.34
CA GLY A 150 -34.44 -40.31 17.77
C GLY A 150 -35.37 -41.02 18.77
N TYR A 151 -36.42 -41.70 18.26
CA TYR A 151 -37.63 -42.30 18.88
C TYR A 151 -37.71 -42.75 20.38
N GLN A 152 -36.67 -42.72 21.20
CA GLN A 152 -36.72 -43.07 22.63
C GLN A 152 -36.90 -41.89 23.60
N ALA A 153 -37.04 -40.64 23.14
CA ALA A 153 -37.32 -39.49 24.02
C ALA A 153 -38.82 -39.16 24.14
N VAL A 154 -39.66 -40.10 24.59
CA VAL A 154 -41.11 -39.89 24.83
C VAL A 154 -41.39 -38.98 26.05
N THR A 155 -40.37 -38.42 26.71
CA THR A 155 -40.54 -37.71 28.00
C THR A 155 -40.01 -36.29 28.08
N SER A 156 -39.59 -35.64 26.98
CA SER A 156 -39.11 -34.25 27.11
C SER A 156 -39.45 -33.35 25.93
N THR A 157 -40.66 -32.79 25.99
CA THR A 157 -41.23 -31.76 25.09
C THR A 157 -40.74 -30.33 25.39
N GLY A 158 -39.67 -30.15 26.18
CA GLY A 158 -39.19 -28.83 26.62
C GLY A 158 -38.28 -28.10 25.63
N GLU A 159 -38.28 -26.77 25.69
CA GLU A 159 -37.39 -25.85 24.95
C GLU A 159 -35.91 -26.03 25.34
N ILE A 160 -34.98 -25.75 24.40
CA ILE A 160 -33.53 -25.69 24.65
C ILE A 160 -33.17 -24.23 24.95
N VAL A 161 -32.69 -23.95 26.17
CA VAL A 161 -32.41 -22.57 26.61
C VAL A 161 -30.93 -22.37 26.90
N PHE A 162 -30.25 -21.57 26.08
CA PHE A 162 -28.84 -21.21 26.28
C PHE A 162 -28.72 -19.96 27.18
N GLN A 163 -28.88 -20.17 28.50
CA GLN A 163 -28.98 -19.09 29.48
C GLN A 163 -27.81 -18.09 29.50
N LYS A 164 -26.57 -18.55 29.28
CA LYS A 164 -25.35 -17.73 29.40
C LYS A 164 -24.65 -17.44 28.07
N LEU A 165 -25.17 -17.93 26.94
CA LEU A 165 -24.51 -17.78 25.64
C LEU A 165 -24.58 -16.31 25.20
N ASN A 166 -23.43 -15.64 25.18
CA ASN A 166 -23.30 -14.22 24.82
C ASN A 166 -22.71 -14.01 23.42
N SER A 167 -22.00 -15.00 22.86
CA SER A 167 -21.39 -14.91 21.53
C SER A 167 -21.62 -16.19 20.73
N LEU A 168 -22.26 -16.07 19.57
CA LEU A 168 -22.48 -17.15 18.62
C LEU A 168 -21.88 -16.76 17.26
N LYS A 169 -20.99 -17.59 16.73
CA LYS A 169 -20.35 -17.38 15.43
C LYS A 169 -20.44 -18.64 14.57
N LEU A 170 -21.07 -18.53 13.41
CA LEU A 170 -21.22 -19.60 12.44
C LEU A 170 -20.61 -19.14 11.11
N MET A 171 -19.61 -19.88 10.61
CA MET A 171 -18.81 -19.44 9.46
C MET A 171 -18.55 -20.61 8.50
N SER A 172 -18.74 -20.43 7.19
CA SER A 172 -18.38 -21.42 6.17
C SER A 172 -19.00 -22.80 6.44
N LEU A 173 -20.32 -22.84 6.58
CA LEU A 173 -21.09 -24.07 6.83
C LEU A 173 -22.02 -24.30 5.64
N PRO A 174 -21.51 -24.89 4.53
CA PRO A 174 -22.23 -24.92 3.27
C PRO A 174 -23.52 -25.73 3.30
N ASN A 175 -23.57 -26.81 4.09
CA ASN A 175 -24.76 -27.67 4.19
C ASN A 175 -25.67 -27.31 5.38
N LEU A 176 -25.36 -26.27 6.14
CA LEU A 176 -26.15 -25.90 7.32
C LEU A 176 -27.50 -25.35 6.91
N SER A 177 -28.56 -26.07 7.26
CA SER A 177 -29.95 -25.65 7.00
C SER A 177 -30.61 -25.05 8.24
N THR A 178 -30.46 -25.69 9.40
CA THR A 178 -31.03 -25.23 10.67
C THR A 178 -30.04 -25.33 11.82
N PHE A 179 -30.23 -24.54 12.87
CA PHE A 179 -29.44 -24.66 14.09
C PHE A 179 -29.75 -25.97 14.84
N TYR A 180 -31.02 -26.41 14.78
CA TYR A 180 -31.54 -27.61 15.42
C TYR A 180 -32.76 -28.12 14.65
N GLN A 181 -32.79 -29.41 14.29
CA GLN A 181 -33.87 -30.02 13.50
C GLN A 181 -34.87 -30.76 14.40
N GLU A 182 -36.18 -30.54 14.19
CA GLU A 182 -37.27 -31.29 14.84
C GLU A 182 -37.77 -32.44 13.94
N ILE A 183 -38.09 -33.61 14.53
CA ILE A 183 -38.80 -34.67 13.81
C ILE A 183 -40.28 -34.31 13.76
N VAL A 184 -40.76 -33.93 12.58
CA VAL A 184 -42.20 -33.83 12.31
C VAL A 184 -42.71 -35.23 11.98
N ASN A 185 -43.65 -35.76 12.75
CA ASN A 185 -44.31 -37.03 12.44
C ASN A 185 -44.99 -36.92 11.07
N SER A 186 -44.67 -37.86 10.17
CA SER A 186 -44.90 -37.83 8.73
C SER A 186 -46.36 -37.98 8.26
N GLU A 187 -47.32 -37.33 8.90
CA GLU A 187 -48.73 -37.32 8.46
C GLU A 187 -49.28 -35.91 8.12
N SER A 188 -48.57 -34.82 8.42
CA SER A 188 -48.96 -33.47 7.96
C SER A 188 -48.21 -33.08 6.67
N SER A 189 -48.95 -32.70 5.64
CA SER A 189 -48.43 -32.28 4.31
C SER A 189 -47.66 -30.94 4.30
N ASP A 190 -47.49 -30.29 5.46
CA ASP A 190 -46.91 -28.94 5.59
C ASP A 190 -45.48 -28.96 6.17
N VAL A 191 -44.58 -29.79 5.62
CA VAL A 191 -43.14 -29.63 5.93
C VAL A 191 -42.59 -28.50 5.05
N PRO A 192 -42.12 -27.37 5.63
CA PRO A 192 -41.55 -26.28 4.84
C PRO A 192 -40.33 -26.82 4.08
N THR A 193 -40.30 -26.62 2.76
CA THR A 193 -39.17 -27.06 1.92
C THR A 193 -37.86 -26.36 2.26
N HIS A 194 -37.90 -25.26 3.02
CA HIS A 194 -36.73 -24.53 3.54
C HIS A 194 -37.03 -23.98 4.95
N PRO A 195 -36.53 -24.62 6.03
CA PRO A 195 -36.70 -24.13 7.40
C PRO A 195 -35.78 -22.94 7.73
N PRO A 196 -36.16 -22.05 8.67
CA PRO A 196 -35.33 -20.95 9.13
C PRO A 196 -34.16 -21.45 10.01
N LEU A 197 -33.05 -20.71 10.04
CA LEU A 197 -31.87 -21.09 10.84
C LEU A 197 -32.20 -21.23 12.33
N PHE A 198 -32.92 -20.26 12.92
CA PHE A 198 -33.37 -20.29 14.30
C PHE A 198 -34.89 -20.52 14.39
N ASN A 199 -35.27 -21.60 15.05
CA ASN A 199 -36.67 -21.98 15.29
C ASN A 199 -37.12 -21.66 16.74
N PRO A 200 -38.43 -21.71 17.04
CA PRO A 200 -38.97 -21.39 18.36
C PRO A 200 -38.52 -22.34 19.50
N LYS A 201 -37.95 -23.51 19.20
CA LYS A 201 -37.52 -24.49 20.21
C LYS A 201 -36.20 -24.10 20.89
N VAL A 202 -35.44 -23.16 20.32
CA VAL A 202 -34.13 -22.75 20.84
C VAL A 202 -34.17 -21.27 21.24
N VAL A 203 -33.83 -21.00 22.51
CA VAL A 203 -33.94 -19.66 23.11
C VAL A 203 -32.58 -19.15 23.57
N PHE A 204 -32.28 -17.88 23.25
CA PHE A 204 -31.01 -17.18 23.52
C PHE A 204 -31.23 -15.89 24.34
N PRO A 205 -31.51 -15.99 25.66
CA PRO A 205 -31.86 -14.84 26.50
C PRO A 205 -30.68 -13.89 26.81
N SER A 206 -29.43 -14.33 26.61
CA SER A 206 -28.22 -13.55 26.95
C SER A 206 -27.31 -13.23 25.76
N LEU A 207 -27.75 -13.50 24.53
CA LEU A 207 -26.91 -13.31 23.34
C LEU A 207 -26.64 -11.83 23.07
N GLU A 208 -25.36 -11.45 22.97
CA GLU A 208 -24.90 -10.07 22.74
C GLU A 208 -24.28 -9.88 21.35
N GLU A 209 -23.57 -10.90 20.82
CA GLU A 209 -22.98 -10.91 19.48
C GLU A 209 -23.43 -12.15 18.68
N LEU A 210 -23.98 -11.92 17.49
CA LEU A 210 -24.26 -12.95 16.49
C LEU A 210 -23.48 -12.63 15.22
N THR A 211 -22.70 -13.60 14.73
CA THR A 211 -21.95 -13.50 13.47
C THR A 211 -22.26 -14.69 12.57
N LEU A 212 -22.74 -14.43 11.37
CA LEU A 212 -23.03 -15.41 10.33
C LEU A 212 -22.18 -15.07 9.09
N TYR A 213 -21.42 -16.04 8.59
CA TYR A 213 -20.52 -15.87 7.46
C TYR A 213 -20.59 -17.10 6.52
N TRP A 214 -20.69 -16.93 5.19
CA TRP A 214 -20.67 -18.06 4.24
C TRP A 214 -21.69 -19.17 4.58
N LEU A 215 -22.97 -18.81 4.73
CA LEU A 215 -24.07 -19.76 4.96
C LEU A 215 -24.94 -19.85 3.70
N TYR A 216 -24.59 -20.77 2.79
CA TYR A 216 -25.17 -20.81 1.44
C TYR A 216 -26.60 -21.36 1.40
N GLU A 217 -26.98 -22.32 2.23
CA GLU A 217 -28.33 -22.91 2.21
C GLU A 217 -29.38 -22.09 3.01
N VAL A 218 -28.93 -21.15 3.84
CA VAL A 218 -29.82 -20.37 4.72
C VAL A 218 -30.54 -19.28 3.92
N LYS A 219 -31.85 -19.46 3.72
CA LYS A 219 -32.74 -18.48 3.07
C LYS A 219 -33.38 -17.49 4.04
N GLU A 220 -33.66 -17.95 5.26
CA GLU A 220 -34.23 -17.17 6.36
C GLU A 220 -33.46 -17.47 7.64
N ILE A 221 -33.07 -16.42 8.38
CA ILE A 221 -32.35 -16.60 9.66
C ILE A 221 -33.33 -16.88 10.80
N TRP A 222 -34.54 -16.30 10.73
CA TRP A 222 -35.45 -16.19 11.88
C TRP A 222 -36.81 -16.77 11.54
N ASP A 223 -37.34 -17.64 12.41
CA ASP A 223 -38.73 -18.10 12.31
C ASP A 223 -39.72 -16.97 12.65
N ARG A 224 -40.83 -16.88 11.90
CA ARG A 224 -41.88 -15.88 12.11
C ARG A 224 -42.64 -16.09 13.43
N GLN A 225 -42.60 -17.29 14.00
CA GLN A 225 -43.22 -17.66 15.28
C GLN A 225 -42.28 -17.56 16.48
N LEU A 226 -41.07 -16.97 16.32
CA LEU A 226 -40.16 -16.77 17.46
C LEU A 226 -40.83 -15.98 18.60
N PRO A 227 -40.70 -16.44 19.86
CA PRO A 227 -41.31 -15.74 20.99
C PRO A 227 -40.72 -14.33 21.13
N SER A 228 -41.60 -13.33 21.05
CA SER A 228 -41.25 -11.90 21.14
C SER A 228 -40.78 -11.50 22.55
N GLU A 229 -41.23 -12.22 23.58
CA GLU A 229 -40.86 -11.96 24.97
C GLU A 229 -39.55 -12.67 25.35
N ASN A 230 -38.45 -11.91 25.35
CA ASN A 230 -37.10 -12.23 25.91
C ASN A 230 -36.04 -12.89 25.00
N ASN A 231 -36.35 -13.36 23.79
CA ASN A 231 -35.31 -13.88 22.89
C ASN A 231 -34.55 -12.72 22.20
N PHE A 232 -33.22 -12.79 22.10
CA PHE A 232 -32.35 -11.78 21.44
C PHE A 232 -32.38 -10.33 21.98
N ARG A 233 -33.10 -10.05 23.07
CA ARG A 233 -33.21 -8.68 23.65
C ARG A 233 -31.89 -8.06 24.07
N LYS A 234 -30.87 -8.86 24.38
CA LYS A 234 -29.52 -8.37 24.73
C LYS A 234 -28.59 -8.23 23.51
N LEU A 235 -29.06 -8.54 22.30
CA LEU A 235 -28.21 -8.52 21.11
C LEU A 235 -27.78 -7.09 20.79
N ARG A 236 -26.47 -6.84 20.80
CA ARG A 236 -25.86 -5.53 20.53
C ARG A 236 -25.15 -5.49 19.19
N VAL A 237 -24.68 -6.64 18.70
CA VAL A 237 -23.89 -6.75 17.47
C VAL A 237 -24.45 -7.87 16.61
N LEU A 238 -24.87 -7.54 15.38
CA LEU A 238 -25.29 -8.48 14.35
C LEU A 238 -24.41 -8.30 13.12
N LYS A 239 -23.74 -9.38 12.71
CA LYS A 239 -22.88 -9.41 11.52
C LYS A 239 -23.33 -10.53 10.60
N ILE A 240 -23.68 -10.18 9.37
CA ILE A 240 -24.11 -11.14 8.35
C ILE A 240 -23.31 -10.83 7.10
N HIS A 241 -22.49 -11.78 6.65
CA HIS A 241 -21.69 -11.59 5.46
C HIS A 241 -21.70 -12.84 4.59
N ASP A 242 -21.80 -12.63 3.28
CA ASP A 242 -21.63 -13.69 2.30
C ASP A 242 -22.66 -14.82 2.46
N CYS A 243 -23.91 -14.43 2.73
CA CYS A 243 -25.07 -15.31 2.77
C CYS A 243 -25.93 -15.05 1.53
N HIS A 244 -25.47 -15.51 0.37
CA HIS A 244 -26.03 -15.13 -0.94
C HIS A 244 -27.53 -15.44 -1.12
N ASN A 245 -28.02 -16.53 -0.53
CA ASN A 245 -29.41 -16.96 -0.65
C ASN A 245 -30.34 -16.32 0.39
N LEU A 246 -29.82 -15.48 1.29
CA LEU A 246 -30.61 -14.79 2.30
C LEU A 246 -31.54 -13.77 1.64
N ILE A 247 -32.84 -13.88 1.91
CA ILE A 247 -33.86 -12.98 1.34
C ILE A 247 -34.09 -11.76 2.24
N ILE A 248 -34.15 -11.99 3.55
CA ILE A 248 -34.43 -10.95 4.55
C ILE A 248 -33.48 -11.07 5.73
N VAL A 249 -32.97 -9.92 6.20
CA VAL A 249 -32.03 -9.88 7.33
C VAL A 249 -32.78 -9.74 8.67
N ILE A 250 -33.72 -8.81 8.80
CA ILE A 250 -34.56 -8.62 10.00
C ILE A 250 -36.03 -8.53 9.59
N PRO A 251 -36.86 -9.55 9.89
CA PRO A 251 -38.31 -9.49 9.65
C PRO A 251 -39.02 -8.60 10.69
N SER A 252 -40.23 -8.12 10.34
CA SER A 252 -41.01 -7.16 11.15
C SER A 252 -41.26 -7.65 12.58
N ASN A 253 -41.62 -8.92 12.74
CA ASN A 253 -41.87 -9.55 14.04
C ASN A 253 -40.64 -9.53 15.00
N LEU A 254 -39.41 -9.45 14.46
CA LEU A 254 -38.17 -9.48 15.24
C LEU A 254 -37.69 -8.08 15.67
N VAL A 255 -38.22 -7.01 15.08
CA VAL A 255 -37.78 -5.64 15.38
C VAL A 255 -37.96 -5.32 16.87
N GLN A 256 -39.03 -5.79 17.51
CA GLN A 256 -39.25 -5.66 18.96
C GLN A 256 -38.22 -6.39 19.83
N SER A 257 -37.67 -7.49 19.33
CA SER A 257 -36.65 -8.26 20.04
C SER A 257 -35.27 -7.61 19.94
N LEU A 258 -35.00 -6.80 18.91
CA LEU A 258 -33.67 -6.23 18.63
C LEU A 258 -33.50 -4.77 19.09
N GLN A 259 -34.23 -4.35 20.11
CA GLN A 259 -34.24 -2.95 20.59
C GLN A 259 -32.90 -2.43 21.13
N ASN A 260 -31.97 -3.32 21.51
CA ASN A 260 -30.63 -2.96 22.02
C ASN A 260 -29.52 -3.09 20.96
N LEU A 261 -29.87 -3.33 19.70
CA LEU A 261 -28.89 -3.49 18.63
C LEU A 261 -28.14 -2.19 18.37
N GLU A 262 -26.82 -2.19 18.60
CA GLU A 262 -25.94 -1.03 18.43
C GLU A 262 -25.18 -1.06 17.10
N LYS A 263 -24.82 -2.25 16.62
CA LYS A 263 -24.00 -2.44 15.43
C LYS A 263 -24.63 -3.46 14.50
N LEU A 264 -24.85 -3.06 13.26
CA LEU A 264 -25.36 -3.91 12.20
C LEU A 264 -24.41 -3.87 11.00
N TYR A 265 -23.82 -5.02 10.68
CA TYR A 265 -22.99 -5.18 9.49
C TYR A 265 -23.62 -6.23 8.58
N VAL A 266 -23.95 -5.83 7.36
CA VAL A 266 -24.51 -6.72 6.35
C VAL A 266 -23.69 -6.58 5.08
N GLY A 267 -23.29 -7.69 4.47
CA GLY A 267 -22.80 -7.58 3.11
C GLY A 267 -22.63 -8.86 2.34
N TRP A 268 -22.42 -8.73 1.03
CA TRP A 268 -22.35 -9.86 0.10
C TRP A 268 -23.61 -10.74 0.19
N CYS A 269 -24.79 -10.10 0.24
CA CYS A 269 -26.07 -10.79 0.27
C CYS A 269 -26.87 -10.39 -0.98
N ASP A 270 -26.88 -11.25 -2.00
CA ASP A 270 -27.33 -10.86 -3.35
C ASP A 270 -28.84 -10.74 -3.49
N LEU A 271 -29.60 -11.51 -2.71
CA LEU A 271 -31.07 -11.54 -2.78
C LEU A 271 -31.75 -10.54 -1.85
N VAL A 272 -31.03 -9.94 -0.91
CA VAL A 272 -31.60 -9.00 0.07
C VAL A 272 -32.05 -7.72 -0.63
N GLU A 273 -33.38 -7.53 -0.71
CA GLU A 273 -33.98 -6.30 -1.23
C GLU A 273 -34.18 -5.24 -0.13
N GLU A 274 -34.40 -5.70 1.10
CA GLU A 274 -34.60 -4.88 2.30
C GLU A 274 -33.90 -5.52 3.50
N VAL A 275 -33.14 -4.72 4.24
CA VAL A 275 -32.43 -5.23 5.44
C VAL A 275 -33.39 -5.39 6.61
N CYS A 276 -34.37 -4.50 6.77
CA CYS A 276 -35.44 -4.61 7.77
C CYS A 276 -36.80 -4.48 7.09
N GLU A 277 -37.68 -5.45 7.28
CA GLU A 277 -39.08 -5.39 6.86
C GLU A 277 -39.89 -4.65 7.93
N LEU A 278 -40.66 -3.65 7.52
CA LEU A 278 -41.55 -2.88 8.39
C LEU A 278 -42.93 -2.83 7.73
N GLU A 279 -43.97 -3.15 8.48
CA GLU A 279 -45.36 -3.05 8.02
C GLU A 279 -45.86 -1.60 8.24
N GLY A 280 -46.57 -1.02 7.27
CA GLY A 280 -46.85 0.42 7.16
C GLY A 280 -47.60 1.11 8.32
N HIS A 281 -47.98 0.38 9.36
CA HIS A 281 -48.62 0.90 10.59
C HIS A 281 -47.76 0.75 11.86
N GLU A 282 -46.58 0.14 11.77
CA GLU A 282 -45.71 -0.10 12.93
C GLU A 282 -44.89 1.14 13.32
N THR A 283 -45.01 1.56 14.57
CA THR A 283 -44.17 2.61 15.20
C THR A 283 -42.85 2.05 15.76
N VAL A 284 -42.58 0.77 15.51
CA VAL A 284 -41.52 -0.02 16.13
C VAL A 284 -40.28 0.02 15.26
N THR A 285 -39.14 0.39 15.86
CA THR A 285 -37.93 0.70 15.10
C THR A 285 -36.69 0.18 15.80
N LEU A 286 -35.49 0.41 15.24
CA LEU A 286 -34.19 0.04 15.82
C LEU A 286 -33.46 1.29 16.37
N PRO A 287 -33.89 1.85 17.52
CA PRO A 287 -33.47 3.19 17.94
C PRO A 287 -32.03 3.28 18.48
N GLN A 288 -31.37 2.15 18.78
CA GLN A 288 -30.04 2.13 19.41
C GLN A 288 -28.89 1.99 18.43
N ILE A 289 -29.14 1.85 17.12
CA ILE A 289 -28.08 1.65 16.12
C ILE A 289 -27.16 2.88 16.12
N ARG A 290 -25.87 2.61 16.33
CA ARG A 290 -24.77 3.58 16.32
C ARG A 290 -23.88 3.42 15.09
N GLU A 291 -23.76 2.20 14.58
CA GLU A 291 -22.90 1.86 13.46
C GLU A 291 -23.65 0.94 12.50
N LEU A 292 -23.82 1.40 11.26
CA LEU A 292 -24.39 0.59 10.18
C LEU A 292 -23.40 0.50 9.03
N LYS A 293 -23.09 -0.74 8.61
CA LYS A 293 -22.28 -0.99 7.42
C LYS A 293 -23.01 -1.91 6.48
N LEU A 294 -23.25 -1.44 5.27
CA LEU A 294 -23.89 -2.20 4.20
C LEU A 294 -22.90 -2.31 3.05
N SER A 295 -22.56 -3.53 2.63
CA SER A 295 -21.55 -3.75 1.59
C SER A 295 -22.00 -4.79 0.57
N LYS A 296 -21.90 -4.53 -0.73
CA LYS A 296 -22.23 -5.51 -1.79
C LYS A 296 -23.61 -6.15 -1.62
N ILE A 297 -24.64 -5.31 -1.50
CA ILE A 297 -26.05 -5.72 -1.48
C ILE A 297 -26.69 -5.18 -2.76
N PRO A 298 -26.53 -5.87 -3.91
CA PRO A 298 -26.86 -5.33 -5.23
C PRO A 298 -28.35 -5.08 -5.45
N ARG A 299 -29.23 -5.81 -4.76
CA ARG A 299 -30.69 -5.68 -4.87
C ARG A 299 -31.32 -4.75 -3.84
N LEU A 300 -30.55 -4.17 -2.92
CA LEU A 300 -31.07 -3.26 -1.90
C LEU A 300 -31.67 -2.01 -2.55
N LYS A 301 -33.00 -1.91 -2.58
CA LYS A 301 -33.71 -0.82 -3.28
C LYS A 301 -33.90 0.42 -2.42
N ASN A 302 -34.26 0.22 -1.15
CA ASN A 302 -34.63 1.28 -0.22
C ASN A 302 -34.06 1.01 1.18
N MET A 303 -33.80 2.09 1.91
CA MET A 303 -33.52 2.01 3.35
C MET A 303 -34.83 1.93 4.13
N TRP A 304 -34.91 1.04 5.11
CA TRP A 304 -36.15 0.77 5.85
C TRP A 304 -36.70 1.98 6.60
N TRP A 305 -35.84 2.91 7.03
CA TRP A 305 -36.26 4.15 7.68
C TRP A 305 -36.98 5.14 6.74
N ASN A 306 -36.92 4.94 5.42
CA ASN A 306 -37.66 5.78 4.47
C ASN A 306 -39.16 5.39 4.38
N LYS A 307 -39.56 4.23 4.91
CA LYS A 307 -40.95 3.76 4.91
C LYS A 307 -41.79 4.25 6.10
N VAL A 308 -41.16 4.79 7.15
CA VAL A 308 -41.83 5.12 8.41
C VAL A 308 -42.07 6.63 8.51
N PRO A 309 -43.32 7.11 8.67
CA PRO A 309 -43.60 8.50 9.02
C PRO A 309 -42.87 8.86 10.32
N HIS A 310 -42.09 9.95 10.33
CA HIS A 310 -41.22 10.34 11.45
C HIS A 310 -40.07 9.36 11.79
N GLY A 311 -39.58 8.59 10.81
CA GLY A 311 -38.44 7.67 10.95
C GLY A 311 -37.11 8.28 11.46
N PHE A 312 -37.03 9.61 11.62
CA PHE A 312 -35.88 10.31 12.20
C PHE A 312 -35.55 9.92 13.65
N HIS A 313 -36.54 9.52 14.45
CA HIS A 313 -36.29 9.08 15.83
C HIS A 313 -35.35 7.86 15.90
N ASN A 314 -35.23 7.11 14.81
CA ASN A 314 -34.47 5.85 14.71
C ASN A 314 -32.98 6.10 14.47
N LEU A 315 -32.67 7.24 13.87
CA LEU A 315 -31.32 7.60 13.43
C LEU A 315 -30.62 8.55 14.40
N LYS A 316 -31.30 8.97 15.47
CA LYS A 316 -30.77 9.93 16.46
C LYS A 316 -29.47 9.49 17.12
N ASN A 317 -29.21 8.19 17.19
CA ASN A 317 -28.02 7.60 17.81
C ASN A 317 -26.97 7.15 16.77
N LEU A 318 -27.27 7.22 15.48
CA LEU A 318 -26.37 6.76 14.42
C LEU A 318 -25.16 7.70 14.34
N LYS A 319 -23.96 7.13 14.51
CA LYS A 319 -22.68 7.85 14.49
C LYS A 319 -21.88 7.58 13.22
N SER A 320 -21.99 6.37 12.66
CA SER A 320 -21.29 5.98 11.42
C SER A 320 -22.24 5.25 10.49
N LEU A 321 -22.23 5.66 9.22
CA LEU A 321 -22.90 4.97 8.14
C LEU A 321 -21.93 4.75 6.98
N ASP A 322 -21.66 3.49 6.68
CA ASP A 322 -20.79 3.11 5.56
C ASP A 322 -21.61 2.27 4.57
N ILE A 323 -21.70 2.72 3.31
CA ILE A 323 -22.40 2.03 2.23
C ILE A 323 -21.44 1.79 1.07
N TYR A 324 -21.21 0.52 0.74
CA TYR A 324 -20.27 0.11 -0.30
C TYR A 324 -20.95 -0.80 -1.32
N GLN A 325 -20.90 -0.49 -2.62
CA GLN A 325 -21.41 -1.37 -3.68
C GLN A 325 -22.88 -1.83 -3.53
N CYS A 326 -23.73 -1.03 -2.91
CA CYS A 326 -25.17 -1.27 -2.81
C CYS A 326 -25.90 -0.70 -4.05
N ASN A 327 -25.73 -1.37 -5.18
CA ASN A 327 -26.11 -0.85 -6.51
C ASN A 327 -27.62 -0.74 -6.78
N GLY A 328 -28.49 -1.19 -5.87
CA GLY A 328 -29.94 -1.00 -5.98
C GLY A 328 -30.43 0.33 -5.41
N LEU A 329 -29.60 1.03 -4.61
CA LEU A 329 -29.99 2.25 -3.91
C LEU A 329 -30.00 3.44 -4.87
N ARG A 330 -31.16 4.10 -4.99
CA ARG A 330 -31.33 5.35 -5.75
C ARG A 330 -31.13 6.60 -4.89
N ASN A 331 -31.51 6.50 -3.62
CA ASN A 331 -31.33 7.49 -2.57
C ASN A 331 -31.09 6.81 -1.22
N LEU A 332 -30.53 7.53 -0.23
CA LEU A 332 -30.33 7.00 1.13
C LEU A 332 -31.40 7.49 2.09
N PHE A 333 -31.78 8.76 2.00
CA PHE A 333 -32.63 9.42 2.99
C PHE A 333 -33.81 10.14 2.34
N SER A 334 -34.97 10.06 3.00
CA SER A 334 -36.05 11.04 2.86
C SER A 334 -35.72 12.34 3.62
N PRO A 335 -36.39 13.47 3.33
CA PRO A 335 -36.15 14.73 4.03
C PRO A 335 -36.51 14.64 5.52
N SER A 336 -37.48 13.80 5.86
CA SER A 336 -37.89 13.50 7.23
C SER A 336 -36.83 12.67 7.96
N ALA A 337 -36.36 11.54 7.41
CA ALA A 337 -35.33 10.69 8.02
C ALA A 337 -34.02 11.45 8.25
N TRP A 338 -33.67 12.32 7.32
CA TRP A 338 -32.51 13.20 7.34
C TRP A 338 -32.42 14.10 8.58
N ARG A 339 -33.54 14.68 9.04
CA ARG A 339 -33.59 15.54 10.24
C ARG A 339 -33.18 14.80 11.53
N GLY A 340 -33.17 13.46 11.51
CA GLY A 340 -32.81 12.62 12.65
C GLY A 340 -31.33 12.39 12.88
N LEU A 341 -30.47 12.67 11.89
CA LEU A 341 -29.05 12.30 11.89
C LEU A 341 -28.16 13.29 12.67
N ILE A 342 -28.63 13.77 13.81
CA ILE A 342 -27.95 14.82 14.59
C ILE A 342 -26.66 14.35 15.26
N GLN A 343 -26.46 13.04 15.45
CA GLN A 343 -25.24 12.45 16.03
C GLN A 343 -24.30 11.85 14.98
N LEU A 344 -24.61 11.96 13.69
CA LEU A 344 -23.80 11.36 12.64
C LEU A 344 -22.42 12.05 12.58
N GLN A 345 -21.36 11.25 12.69
CA GLN A 345 -19.96 11.69 12.71
C GLN A 345 -19.22 11.28 11.44
N ARG A 346 -19.58 10.15 10.85
CA ARG A 346 -18.99 9.61 9.61
C ARG A 346 -20.08 9.17 8.65
N LEU A 347 -19.98 9.63 7.41
CA LEU A 347 -20.77 9.15 6.27
C LEU A 347 -19.81 8.79 5.13
N GLU A 348 -19.79 7.53 4.74
CA GLU A 348 -18.95 7.02 3.66
C GLU A 348 -19.81 6.24 2.67
N ILE A 349 -19.81 6.68 1.42
CA ILE A 349 -20.54 6.04 0.33
C ILE A 349 -19.57 5.80 -0.81
N ASP A 350 -19.43 4.53 -1.19
CA ASP A 350 -18.50 4.14 -2.23
C ASP A 350 -19.13 3.13 -3.22
N SER A 351 -18.85 3.33 -4.50
CA SER A 351 -19.10 2.36 -5.57
C SER A 351 -20.57 1.98 -5.74
N CYS A 352 -21.50 2.87 -5.37
CA CYS A 352 -22.94 2.70 -5.56
C CYS A 352 -23.38 3.30 -6.91
N LYS A 353 -23.49 2.45 -7.93
CA LYS A 353 -23.53 2.87 -9.34
C LYS A 353 -24.76 3.69 -9.76
N ILE A 354 -25.94 3.42 -9.19
CA ILE A 354 -27.18 4.10 -9.60
C ILE A 354 -27.62 5.21 -8.66
N LEU A 355 -26.84 5.47 -7.60
CA LEU A 355 -27.17 6.46 -6.58
C LEU A 355 -27.15 7.85 -7.21
N LYS A 356 -28.31 8.51 -7.30
CA LYS A 356 -28.45 9.81 -7.96
C LYS A 356 -28.34 10.98 -6.99
N GLU A 357 -28.91 10.79 -5.81
CA GLU A 357 -29.04 11.80 -4.76
C GLU A 357 -28.86 11.11 -3.41
N ILE A 358 -28.25 11.77 -2.42
CA ILE A 358 -28.14 11.19 -1.07
C ILE A 358 -29.49 11.38 -0.34
N VAL A 359 -30.12 12.54 -0.52
CA VAL A 359 -31.45 12.86 0.00
C VAL A 359 -32.41 13.11 -1.15
N ALA A 360 -33.48 12.31 -1.26
CA ALA A 360 -34.53 12.49 -2.28
C ALA A 360 -35.65 13.37 -1.74
N ILE A 361 -36.24 14.23 -2.58
CA ILE A 361 -37.50 14.94 -2.28
C ILE A 361 -38.66 13.95 -2.45
N GLU A 362 -39.63 13.98 -1.54
CA GLU A 362 -40.94 13.34 -1.75
C GLU A 362 -41.62 13.99 -2.96
N ARG A 363 -41.36 13.47 -4.16
CA ARG A 363 -42.23 13.70 -5.30
C ARG A 363 -43.48 12.89 -5.00
N GLY A 364 -44.62 13.55 -4.86
CA GLY A 364 -45.90 12.86 -5.00
C GLY A 364 -45.90 12.26 -6.41
N GLU A 365 -45.61 10.98 -6.52
CA GLU A 365 -45.84 10.25 -7.75
C GLU A 365 -47.34 9.99 -7.84
N ASP A 366 -47.88 10.33 -9.00
CA ASP A 366 -49.28 10.21 -9.36
C ASP A 366 -49.82 8.79 -9.12
N GLU A 367 -51.04 8.75 -8.55
CA GLU A 367 -52.11 7.76 -8.74
C GLU A 367 -51.71 6.27 -8.89
N GLU A 368 -51.68 5.53 -7.77
CA GLU A 368 -52.54 4.35 -7.54
C GLU A 368 -52.43 3.88 -6.07
N GLN A 369 -53.50 4.12 -5.31
CA GLN A 369 -53.94 3.43 -4.07
C GLN A 369 -52.90 3.13 -2.98
N ASP A 370 -52.73 4.01 -1.98
CA ASP A 370 -53.52 3.96 -0.74
C ASP A 370 -53.09 5.06 0.26
N SER A 371 -54.09 5.55 0.98
CA SER A 371 -54.13 6.62 1.99
C SER A 371 -52.94 6.73 2.96
N CYS A 372 -52.25 7.88 2.98
CA CYS A 372 -52.17 8.71 4.20
C CYS A 372 -51.78 10.16 3.89
N MET A 373 -52.78 11.05 3.88
CA MET A 373 -52.60 12.50 3.93
C MET A 373 -52.52 12.93 5.40
N MET A 374 -51.37 13.43 5.85
CA MET A 374 -51.35 14.37 6.98
C MET A 374 -50.49 15.58 6.59
N LYS A 375 -51.18 16.68 6.28
CA LYS A 375 -50.59 18.02 6.27
C LYS A 375 -50.25 18.39 7.73
N GLU A 376 -49.01 18.76 8.00
CA GLU A 376 -48.66 19.37 9.28
C GLU A 376 -49.32 20.76 9.39
N GLU A 377 -50.31 20.88 10.29
CA GLU A 377 -50.75 22.15 10.85
C GLU A 377 -49.60 22.72 11.71
N ILE A 378 -48.88 23.71 11.19
CA ILE A 378 -48.08 24.61 12.03
C ILE A 378 -49.03 25.68 12.55
N VAL A 379 -49.19 25.72 13.87
CA VAL A 379 -49.99 26.69 14.63
C VAL A 379 -49.61 28.12 14.28
N ALA A 380 -50.38 28.75 13.41
CA ALA A 380 -50.36 30.19 13.18
C ALA A 380 -51.21 30.87 14.26
N THR A 381 -50.58 31.36 15.32
CA THR A 381 -51.23 32.30 16.24
C THR A 381 -51.07 33.74 15.73
N LYS A 382 -52.20 34.33 15.31
CA LYS A 382 -52.54 35.76 15.14
C LYS A 382 -52.27 36.46 13.79
N ARG A 383 -53.41 36.67 13.10
CA ARG A 383 -53.87 37.83 12.29
C ARG A 383 -52.95 39.06 12.19
N GLY A 384 -52.72 39.47 10.94
CA GLY A 384 -52.38 40.82 10.49
C GLY A 384 -52.19 40.77 8.97
N GLU A 385 -52.94 41.59 8.23
CA GLU A 385 -52.87 41.72 6.77
C GLU A 385 -51.53 42.40 6.36
N ASP A 386 -51.06 42.08 5.15
CA ASP A 386 -49.84 42.56 4.47
C ASP A 386 -48.48 41.99 4.93
N GLU A 387 -48.12 40.77 4.50
CA GLU A 387 -46.71 40.37 4.39
C GLU A 387 -46.46 39.56 3.10
N GLU A 388 -45.44 39.98 2.34
CA GLU A 388 -44.86 39.25 1.20
C GLU A 388 -44.57 37.79 1.59
N GLU A 389 -45.06 36.82 0.80
CA GLU A 389 -44.70 35.40 0.93
C GLU A 389 -43.18 35.21 0.74
N LYS A 390 -42.41 35.35 1.81
CA LYS A 390 -41.05 34.81 1.89
C LYS A 390 -41.15 33.29 1.95
N MET A 391 -40.91 32.62 0.83
CA MET A 391 -40.68 31.16 0.82
C MET A 391 -39.57 30.83 1.83
N ALA A 392 -39.90 30.06 2.85
CA ALA A 392 -38.95 29.63 3.87
C ALA A 392 -37.90 28.69 3.25
N THR A 393 -36.65 29.14 3.10
CA THR A 393 -35.50 28.28 2.82
C THR A 393 -35.19 27.44 4.06
N ASP A 394 -35.50 26.15 4.01
CA ASP A 394 -35.19 25.21 5.08
C ASP A 394 -33.66 25.02 5.22
N ILE A 395 -33.15 25.11 6.45
CA ILE A 395 -31.73 24.93 6.76
C ILE A 395 -31.50 23.50 7.23
N ILE A 396 -30.50 22.86 6.64
CA ILE A 396 -30.00 21.57 7.05
C ILE A 396 -28.70 21.75 7.83
N VAL A 397 -28.58 21.08 8.97
CA VAL A 397 -27.35 21.11 9.77
C VAL A 397 -26.93 19.70 10.17
N PHE A 398 -25.67 19.33 9.90
CA PHE A 398 -25.01 18.19 10.54
C PHE A 398 -24.05 18.69 11.63
N PRO A 399 -24.51 18.79 12.88
CA PRO A 399 -23.74 19.45 13.93
C PRO A 399 -22.54 18.63 14.40
N GLN A 400 -22.47 17.32 14.06
CA GLN A 400 -21.39 16.43 14.53
C GLN A 400 -20.63 15.72 13.40
N LEU A 401 -21.00 15.94 12.13
CA LEU A 401 -20.37 15.24 11.00
C LEU A 401 -18.93 15.74 10.82
N ARG A 402 -17.97 14.83 11.00
CA ARG A 402 -16.53 15.07 10.90
C ARG A 402 -15.96 14.58 9.58
N THR A 403 -16.45 13.45 9.08
CA THR A 403 -15.96 12.84 7.83
C THR A 403 -17.12 12.62 6.85
N LEU A 404 -16.96 13.13 5.63
CA LEU A 404 -17.84 12.85 4.50
C LEU A 404 -17.02 12.37 3.30
N LYS A 405 -17.26 11.12 2.88
CA LYS A 405 -16.58 10.52 1.72
C LYS A 405 -17.58 10.03 0.69
N LEU A 406 -17.45 10.51 -0.54
CA LEU A 406 -18.28 10.16 -1.69
C LEU A 406 -17.36 9.69 -2.81
N MET A 407 -17.34 8.39 -3.09
CA MET A 407 -16.35 7.78 -3.97
C MET A 407 -17.00 6.88 -5.02
N SER A 408 -16.57 6.95 -6.27
CA SER A 408 -17.03 6.07 -7.34
C SER A 408 -18.57 6.07 -7.50
N LEU A 409 -19.20 7.24 -7.51
CA LEU A 409 -20.65 7.43 -7.64
C LEU A 409 -20.99 8.05 -9.01
N PRO A 410 -21.04 7.25 -10.10
CA PRO A 410 -21.12 7.78 -11.47
C PRO A 410 -22.44 8.49 -11.80
N GLU A 411 -23.52 8.15 -11.11
CA GLU A 411 -24.84 8.77 -11.30
C GLU A 411 -25.12 9.91 -10.32
N LEU A 412 -24.26 10.14 -9.32
CA LEU A 412 -24.49 11.16 -8.30
C LEU A 412 -24.39 12.55 -8.91
N VAL A 413 -25.50 13.29 -8.86
CA VAL A 413 -25.57 14.66 -9.39
C VAL A 413 -25.34 15.68 -8.29
N ASN A 414 -25.94 15.47 -7.11
CA ASN A 414 -25.87 16.36 -5.96
C ASN A 414 -26.12 15.58 -4.66
N VAL A 415 -25.75 16.15 -3.51
CA VAL A 415 -26.09 15.59 -2.19
C VAL A 415 -27.60 15.62 -1.92
N TYR A 416 -28.28 16.70 -2.33
CA TYR A 416 -29.73 16.87 -2.21
C TYR A 416 -30.27 17.70 -3.39
N GLN A 417 -31.57 17.55 -3.65
CA GLN A 417 -32.33 18.36 -4.61
C GLN A 417 -33.20 19.36 -3.81
N GLY A 418 -33.32 20.62 -4.28
CA GLY A 418 -34.16 21.66 -3.67
C GLY A 418 -33.42 22.85 -3.05
N ASN A 419 -34.18 23.84 -2.56
CA ASN A 419 -33.68 25.11 -1.99
C ASN A 419 -33.35 24.99 -0.50
N TYR A 420 -32.52 24.02 -0.13
CA TYR A 420 -32.04 23.86 1.24
C TYR A 420 -30.64 24.45 1.41
N ILE A 421 -30.32 24.96 2.61
CA ILE A 421 -28.96 25.40 2.96
C ILE A 421 -28.28 24.30 3.77
N LEU A 422 -27.23 23.67 3.24
CA LEU A 422 -26.45 22.66 3.97
C LEU A 422 -25.33 23.28 4.79
N LYS A 423 -25.37 23.07 6.10
CA LYS A 423 -24.33 23.47 7.05
C LYS A 423 -23.66 22.24 7.65
N LEU A 424 -22.34 22.14 7.45
CA LEU A 424 -21.49 21.09 8.04
C LEU A 424 -20.44 21.73 8.98
N PRO A 425 -20.86 22.31 10.12
CA PRO A 425 -20.00 23.15 10.97
C PRO A 425 -18.81 22.39 11.62
N SER A 426 -18.88 21.07 11.71
CA SER A 426 -17.87 20.22 12.36
C SER A 426 -17.08 19.34 11.38
N LEU A 427 -17.21 19.57 10.07
CA LEU A 427 -16.56 18.76 9.05
C LEU A 427 -15.05 19.00 9.06
N GLU A 428 -14.29 17.92 9.30
CA GLU A 428 -12.84 17.89 9.37
C GLU A 428 -12.23 17.29 8.10
N GLU A 429 -12.92 16.34 7.45
CA GLU A 429 -12.47 15.62 6.25
C GLU A 429 -13.59 15.56 5.19
N LEU A 430 -13.30 16.02 3.98
CA LEU A 430 -14.17 15.92 2.81
C LEU A 430 -13.45 15.25 1.65
N THR A 431 -14.00 14.15 1.14
CA THR A 431 -13.43 13.41 -0.01
C THR A 431 -14.51 13.21 -1.06
N ILE A 432 -14.24 13.64 -2.29
CA ILE A 432 -15.12 13.44 -3.44
C ILE A 432 -14.28 12.89 -4.59
N GLU A 433 -14.45 11.61 -4.92
CA GLU A 433 -13.68 10.92 -5.95
C GLU A 433 -14.59 10.24 -6.98
N GLU A 434 -14.26 10.34 -8.26
CA GLU A 434 -14.91 9.60 -9.35
C GLU A 434 -16.45 9.78 -9.36
N CYS A 435 -16.90 11.04 -9.17
CA CYS A 435 -18.30 11.48 -9.21
C CYS A 435 -18.56 12.40 -10.43
N PRO A 436 -18.45 11.91 -11.69
CA PRO A 436 -18.37 12.73 -12.90
C PRO A 436 -19.61 13.55 -13.25
N LYS A 437 -20.80 13.23 -12.70
CA LYS A 437 -22.02 14.02 -12.91
C LYS A 437 -22.18 15.16 -11.92
N MET A 438 -21.39 15.15 -10.85
CA MET A 438 -21.51 16.12 -9.77
C MET A 438 -20.86 17.44 -10.17
N LYS A 439 -21.66 18.50 -10.32
CA LYS A 439 -21.17 19.82 -10.77
C LYS A 439 -20.94 20.80 -9.64
N THR A 440 -21.75 20.73 -8.59
CA THR A 440 -21.77 21.69 -7.47
C THR A 440 -21.93 21.00 -6.13
N PHE A 441 -21.49 21.65 -5.06
CA PHE A 441 -21.63 21.22 -3.69
C PHE A 441 -21.83 22.43 -2.74
N PRO A 442 -22.98 22.51 -2.04
CA PRO A 442 -24.23 21.83 -2.31
C PRO A 442 -25.01 22.48 -3.48
N SER A 443 -26.09 21.82 -3.94
CA SER A 443 -26.86 22.24 -5.13
C SER A 443 -27.32 23.70 -5.07
N SER A 444 -27.18 24.43 -6.18
CA SER A 444 -27.88 25.70 -6.45
C SER A 444 -29.21 25.38 -7.17
N GLY A 445 -30.35 25.67 -6.54
CA GLY A 445 -31.68 25.38 -7.10
C GLY A 445 -32.10 26.22 -8.32
N TYR A 446 -31.19 26.93 -8.97
CA TYR A 446 -31.54 27.97 -9.95
C TYR A 446 -31.32 27.63 -11.43
N LEU A 447 -30.91 26.40 -11.79
CA LEU A 447 -30.44 26.15 -13.16
C LEU A 447 -31.22 25.15 -14.01
N ASP A 448 -32.32 24.59 -13.54
CA ASP A 448 -33.16 23.75 -14.41
C ASP A 448 -34.65 23.95 -14.08
N THR A 449 -35.29 24.91 -14.76
CA THR A 449 -36.72 24.93 -15.19
C THR A 449 -37.26 26.35 -15.39
N ALA A 450 -36.79 27.07 -16.42
CA ALA A 450 -37.60 28.17 -16.97
C ALA A 450 -37.26 28.41 -18.45
N LYS A 451 -38.00 27.77 -19.35
CA LYS A 451 -38.35 28.43 -20.61
C LYS A 451 -39.28 29.59 -20.20
N PRO A 452 -38.95 30.87 -20.48
CA PRO A 452 -39.89 31.94 -20.19
C PRO A 452 -41.09 31.79 -21.13
N LYS A 453 -42.28 31.57 -20.56
CA LYS A 453 -43.53 31.84 -21.29
C LYS A 453 -43.71 33.35 -21.29
N ALA A 454 -44.00 33.91 -22.47
CA ALA A 454 -44.34 35.31 -22.66
C ALA A 454 -45.68 35.66 -21.99
N SER A 455 -45.84 36.94 -21.62
CA SER A 455 -46.96 37.61 -20.92
C SER A 455 -47.00 37.30 -19.41
N ASP A 456 -47.11 38.25 -18.47
CA ASP A 456 -47.78 39.56 -18.50
C ASP A 456 -47.26 40.45 -17.34
N TYR A 457 -47.24 41.77 -17.56
CA TYR A 457 -46.95 42.91 -16.66
C TYR A 457 -45.99 42.79 -15.44
N GLY A 458 -44.79 43.39 -15.61
CA GLY A 458 -44.45 44.62 -14.86
C GLY A 458 -43.74 44.53 -13.50
N PHE A 459 -42.51 44.01 -13.43
CA PHE A 459 -41.53 44.40 -12.39
C PHE A 459 -40.09 44.04 -12.82
N GLU A 460 -39.63 44.57 -13.95
CA GLU A 460 -38.21 44.53 -14.34
C GLU A 460 -37.57 45.90 -14.09
N GLN A 461 -36.45 45.93 -13.34
CA GLN A 461 -35.31 46.88 -13.44
C GLN A 461 -34.54 47.14 -12.12
N LYS A 462 -34.15 46.12 -11.32
CA LYS A 462 -33.16 46.34 -10.25
C LYS A 462 -32.00 45.35 -10.09
N TRP A 463 -31.88 44.32 -10.93
CA TRP A 463 -30.76 43.37 -10.88
C TRP A 463 -29.86 43.37 -12.12
N TYR A 464 -29.92 44.43 -12.93
CA TYR A 464 -29.05 44.62 -14.09
C TYR A 464 -28.51 46.04 -14.13
N GLN A 465 -27.37 46.27 -13.46
CA GLN A 465 -26.34 47.24 -13.88
C GLN A 465 -25.17 47.28 -12.89
N LYS A 466 -24.18 46.38 -13.09
CA LYS A 466 -22.75 46.73 -13.14
C LYS A 466 -21.90 45.50 -13.50
N GLY A 467 -21.35 45.51 -14.72
CA GLY A 467 -20.10 44.84 -15.07
C GLY A 467 -20.20 43.46 -15.74
N ASN A 468 -20.00 43.43 -17.06
CA ASN A 468 -19.64 42.30 -17.93
C ASN A 468 -20.57 41.08 -18.02
N LEU A 469 -21.44 41.11 -19.04
CA LEU A 469 -21.81 39.94 -19.83
C LEU A 469 -20.57 39.46 -20.62
N ALA A 470 -19.74 38.63 -20.00
CA ALA A 470 -18.66 37.92 -20.69
C ALA A 470 -18.65 36.45 -20.23
N ALA A 471 -19.03 35.56 -21.14
CA ALA A 471 -19.02 34.09 -21.06
C ALA A 471 -19.94 33.45 -20.00
N ILE A 472 -20.79 32.53 -20.46
CA ILE A 472 -21.51 31.57 -19.62
C ILE A 472 -20.45 30.63 -19.00
N THR A 473 -19.87 31.01 -17.88
CA THR A 473 -18.99 30.15 -17.08
C THR A 473 -19.86 29.26 -16.20
N GLN A 474 -19.60 27.95 -16.21
CA GLN A 474 -20.24 27.01 -15.28
C GLN A 474 -20.00 27.46 -13.83
N PRO A 475 -20.96 27.25 -12.90
CA PRO A 475 -20.79 27.66 -11.51
C PRO A 475 -19.61 26.93 -10.84
N PRO A 476 -18.93 27.55 -9.87
CA PRO A 476 -17.87 26.90 -9.12
C PRO A 476 -18.42 25.73 -8.30
N PHE A 477 -17.55 24.78 -7.98
CA PHE A 477 -17.93 23.59 -7.22
C PHE A 477 -18.56 23.96 -5.88
N PHE A 478 -17.88 24.74 -5.04
CA PHE A 478 -18.45 25.30 -3.82
C PHE A 478 -19.15 26.62 -4.11
N ASN A 479 -20.41 26.75 -3.69
CA ASN A 479 -21.19 27.99 -3.79
C ASN A 479 -20.96 28.93 -2.59
N GLU A 480 -21.55 30.13 -2.61
CA GLU A 480 -21.42 31.16 -1.56
C GLU A 480 -22.01 30.80 -0.19
N GLN A 481 -22.90 29.80 -0.12
CA GLN A 481 -23.59 29.37 1.10
C GLN A 481 -22.81 28.32 1.89
N VAL A 482 -21.73 27.78 1.32
CA VAL A 482 -20.87 26.77 1.93
C VAL A 482 -20.09 27.34 3.09
N VAL A 483 -20.23 26.73 4.28
CA VAL A 483 -19.46 27.09 5.47
C VAL A 483 -18.81 25.85 6.09
N PHE A 484 -17.50 25.73 5.92
CA PHE A 484 -16.60 24.72 6.50
C PHE A 484 -15.50 25.40 7.34
N PRO A 485 -15.80 25.78 8.59
CA PRO A 485 -14.88 26.51 9.46
C PRO A 485 -13.82 25.58 10.10
N THR A 486 -14.05 24.27 10.07
CA THR A 486 -13.26 23.25 10.77
C THR A 486 -12.50 22.29 9.84
N LEU A 487 -12.67 22.42 8.51
CA LEU A 487 -12.12 21.48 7.54
C LEU A 487 -10.59 21.48 7.57
N GLU A 488 -9.99 20.32 7.77
CA GLU A 488 -8.54 20.09 7.80
C GLU A 488 -8.03 19.39 6.54
N GLU A 489 -8.85 18.52 5.94
CA GLU A 489 -8.48 17.75 4.74
C GLU A 489 -9.57 17.82 3.67
N PHE A 490 -9.16 18.15 2.45
CA PHE A 490 -10.01 18.14 1.27
C PHE A 490 -9.34 17.38 0.12
N SER A 491 -10.04 16.37 -0.39
CA SER A 491 -9.63 15.59 -1.56
C SER A 491 -10.70 15.65 -2.66
N LEU A 492 -10.28 16.00 -3.87
CA LEU A 492 -11.11 16.04 -5.07
C LEU A 492 -10.44 15.25 -6.20
N LYS A 493 -11.11 14.23 -6.74
CA LYS A 493 -10.53 13.39 -7.79
C LYS A 493 -11.51 12.97 -8.87
N GLY A 494 -11.08 12.98 -10.13
CA GLY A 494 -11.87 12.44 -11.24
C GLY A 494 -13.13 13.27 -11.59
N LEU A 495 -13.18 14.55 -11.20
CA LEU A 495 -14.25 15.47 -11.56
C LEU A 495 -13.85 16.36 -12.76
N ASP A 496 -13.84 15.75 -13.95
CA ASP A 496 -13.47 16.44 -15.19
C ASP A 496 -14.43 17.55 -15.61
N ASN A 497 -15.64 17.60 -15.05
CA ASN A 497 -16.65 18.62 -15.36
C ASN A 497 -16.51 19.91 -14.54
N VAL A 498 -15.59 19.96 -13.56
CA VAL A 498 -15.40 21.10 -12.66
C VAL A 498 -14.30 22.02 -13.17
N LYS A 499 -14.65 23.28 -13.46
CA LYS A 499 -13.69 24.30 -13.96
C LYS A 499 -13.05 25.15 -12.87
N GLU A 500 -13.80 25.39 -11.79
CA GLU A 500 -13.38 26.18 -10.63
C GLU A 500 -13.91 25.52 -9.36
N ILE A 501 -13.11 25.44 -8.31
CA ILE A 501 -13.53 24.84 -7.03
C ILE A 501 -14.25 25.86 -6.13
N TRP A 502 -13.82 27.12 -6.14
CA TRP A 502 -14.15 28.08 -5.08
C TRP A 502 -14.96 29.26 -5.62
N HIS A 503 -16.06 29.62 -4.96
CA HIS A 503 -16.79 30.86 -5.27
C HIS A 503 -15.98 32.11 -4.89
N GLN A 504 -16.12 33.18 -5.67
CA GLN A 504 -15.38 34.44 -5.47
C GLN A 504 -15.74 35.16 -4.16
N GLN A 505 -16.94 34.94 -3.64
CA GLN A 505 -17.47 35.61 -2.44
C GLN A 505 -17.42 34.76 -1.17
N LEU A 506 -16.57 33.72 -1.11
CA LEU A 506 -16.44 32.91 0.10
C LEU A 506 -15.89 33.73 1.29
N PRO A 507 -16.44 33.57 2.51
CA PRO A 507 -15.96 34.28 3.69
C PRO A 507 -14.49 33.94 4.03
N THR A 508 -13.70 34.93 4.46
CA THR A 508 -12.26 34.76 4.75
C THR A 508 -11.94 33.76 5.87
N LYS A 509 -12.87 33.55 6.83
CA LYS A 509 -12.74 32.54 7.89
C LYS A 509 -13.07 31.11 7.45
N ASN A 510 -13.64 30.93 6.25
CA ASN A 510 -13.94 29.61 5.70
C ASN A 510 -12.63 28.90 5.34
N PHE A 511 -12.50 27.59 5.54
CA PHE A 511 -11.28 26.82 5.23
C PHE A 511 -10.01 27.23 6.00
N CYS A 512 -10.11 28.08 7.04
CA CYS A 512 -8.95 28.56 7.79
C CYS A 512 -8.14 27.48 8.50
N ARG A 513 -8.69 26.27 8.69
CA ARG A 513 -8.00 25.13 9.29
C ARG A 513 -7.46 24.13 8.27
N LEU A 514 -7.64 24.37 6.97
CA LEU A 514 -7.25 23.42 5.94
C LEU A 514 -5.74 23.22 5.94
N ARG A 515 -5.31 21.98 6.15
CA ARG A 515 -3.91 21.54 6.22
C ARG A 515 -3.51 20.73 5.00
N VAL A 516 -4.46 19.99 4.43
CA VAL A 516 -4.20 19.04 3.34
C VAL A 516 -5.17 19.30 2.19
N LEU A 517 -4.62 19.53 1.00
CA LEU A 517 -5.37 19.68 -0.25
C LEU A 517 -4.84 18.71 -1.31
N HIS A 518 -5.67 17.76 -1.70
CA HIS A 518 -5.40 16.77 -2.75
C HIS A 518 -6.34 16.99 -3.93
N ILE A 519 -5.77 17.22 -5.12
CA ILE A 519 -6.52 17.35 -6.37
C ILE A 519 -5.90 16.42 -7.40
N ASN A 520 -6.67 15.50 -7.96
CA ASN A 520 -6.16 14.49 -8.88
C ASN A 520 -7.10 14.26 -10.05
N ASN A 521 -6.59 14.24 -11.29
CA ASN A 521 -7.39 13.85 -12.45
C ASN A 521 -8.66 14.71 -12.64
N CYS A 522 -8.56 16.02 -12.41
CA CYS A 522 -9.61 16.99 -12.70
C CYS A 522 -9.20 17.78 -13.95
N ARG A 523 -9.49 17.25 -15.14
CA ARG A 523 -8.84 17.71 -16.39
C ARG A 523 -9.30 19.08 -16.87
N ASP A 524 -10.55 19.47 -16.63
CA ASP A 524 -11.07 20.79 -17.02
C ASP A 524 -10.84 21.88 -15.97
N LEU A 525 -10.17 21.55 -14.85
CA LEU A 525 -9.91 22.49 -13.77
C LEU A 525 -8.86 23.53 -14.21
N ILE A 526 -9.25 24.80 -14.17
CA ILE A 526 -8.40 25.92 -14.62
C ILE A 526 -7.71 26.58 -13.42
N LYS A 527 -8.47 26.82 -12.34
CA LYS A 527 -8.00 27.55 -11.15
C LYS A 527 -7.98 26.63 -9.93
N ILE A 528 -6.81 26.53 -9.29
CA ILE A 528 -6.63 25.75 -8.06
C ILE A 528 -6.81 26.64 -6.82
N ILE A 529 -6.01 27.69 -6.64
CA ILE A 529 -6.13 28.63 -5.52
C ILE A 529 -6.29 30.06 -6.06
N PRO A 530 -7.50 30.63 -6.05
CA PRO A 530 -7.73 32.01 -6.47
C PRO A 530 -7.26 33.02 -5.40
N SER A 531 -7.04 34.27 -5.80
CA SER A 531 -6.46 35.32 -4.94
C SER A 531 -7.28 35.61 -3.68
N ASN A 532 -8.61 35.56 -3.76
CA ASN A 532 -9.52 35.79 -2.64
C ASN A 532 -9.43 34.71 -1.53
N LEU A 533 -8.93 33.51 -1.85
CA LEU A 533 -8.84 32.40 -0.90
C LEU A 533 -7.48 32.32 -0.19
N GLN A 534 -6.50 33.14 -0.59
CA GLN A 534 -5.14 33.09 -0.04
C GLN A 534 -5.12 33.32 1.47
N GLN A 535 -5.94 34.23 2.00
CA GLN A 535 -6.04 34.49 3.44
C GLN A 535 -6.65 33.31 4.22
N SER A 536 -7.49 32.52 3.56
CA SER A 536 -8.13 31.34 4.15
C SER A 536 -7.15 30.16 4.23
N LEU A 537 -6.27 29.97 3.26
CA LEU A 537 -5.40 28.78 3.19
C LEU A 537 -4.03 28.95 3.87
N GLN A 538 -3.94 29.82 4.88
CA GLN A 538 -2.68 30.13 5.56
C GLN A 538 -2.10 28.96 6.39
N ASN A 539 -2.93 27.96 6.70
CA ASN A 539 -2.55 26.77 7.47
C ASN A 539 -2.25 25.53 6.61
N LEU A 540 -2.23 25.67 5.27
CA LEU A 540 -1.98 24.56 4.37
C LEU A 540 -0.54 24.03 4.52
N GLU A 541 -0.41 22.75 4.81
CA GLU A 541 0.86 22.05 5.03
C GLU A 541 1.21 21.13 3.85
N VAL A 542 0.21 20.52 3.20
CA VAL A 542 0.39 19.58 2.09
C VAL A 542 -0.51 19.99 0.93
N LEU A 543 0.12 20.17 -0.24
CA LEU A 543 -0.57 20.42 -1.50
C LEU A 543 -0.12 19.39 -2.53
N SER A 544 -1.06 18.61 -3.06
CA SER A 544 -0.80 17.63 -4.12
C SER A 544 -1.75 17.87 -5.27
N ILE A 545 -1.20 18.17 -6.44
CA ILE A 545 -1.98 18.43 -7.67
C ILE A 545 -1.45 17.51 -8.75
N GLU A 546 -2.32 16.62 -9.23
CA GLU A 546 -1.95 15.57 -10.18
C GLU A 546 -2.91 15.57 -11.37
N LYS A 547 -2.39 15.40 -12.58
CA LYS A 547 -3.18 15.14 -13.80
C LYS A 547 -4.24 16.21 -14.09
N CYS A 548 -3.94 17.47 -13.85
CA CYS A 548 -4.82 18.61 -14.15
C CYS A 548 -4.32 19.34 -15.41
N ALA A 549 -4.96 19.08 -16.56
CA ALA A 549 -4.43 19.43 -17.87
C ALA A 549 -4.47 20.93 -18.22
N LEU A 550 -5.39 21.70 -17.63
CA LEU A 550 -5.59 23.11 -17.94
C LEU A 550 -4.92 24.09 -16.97
N VAL A 551 -4.34 23.60 -15.87
CA VAL A 551 -3.72 24.44 -14.83
C VAL A 551 -2.44 25.08 -15.36
N GLU A 552 -2.50 26.39 -15.62
CA GLU A 552 -1.33 27.21 -16.00
C GLU A 552 -0.57 27.72 -14.78
N GLU A 553 -1.30 27.99 -13.70
CA GLU A 553 -0.80 28.50 -12.43
C GLU A 553 -1.59 27.89 -11.26
N VAL A 554 -0.90 27.47 -10.22
CA VAL A 554 -1.53 26.86 -9.04
C VAL A 554 -2.15 27.92 -8.12
N CYS A 555 -1.47 29.06 -7.91
CA CYS A 555 -1.95 30.17 -7.09
C CYS A 555 -2.03 31.45 -7.93
N GLU A 556 -3.21 32.03 -8.04
CA GLU A 556 -3.44 33.29 -8.75
C GLU A 556 -2.99 34.46 -7.87
N LEU A 557 -2.07 35.30 -8.36
CA LEU A 557 -1.68 36.52 -7.66
C LEU A 557 -2.71 37.62 -7.89
N GLY A 558 -3.34 38.10 -6.82
CA GLY A 558 -4.17 39.30 -6.81
C GLY A 558 -3.61 40.30 -5.80
N GLY A 559 -3.53 41.58 -6.16
CA GLY A 559 -2.95 42.67 -5.36
C GLY A 559 -3.70 43.01 -4.07
N LEU A 560 -3.95 42.04 -3.21
CA LEU A 560 -4.49 42.23 -1.87
C LEU A 560 -3.39 42.78 -0.96
N VAL A 561 -3.27 44.11 -0.97
CA VAL A 561 -2.55 44.86 0.04
C VAL A 561 -3.43 44.93 1.28
N VAL A 562 -3.03 44.27 2.36
CA VAL A 562 -3.66 44.44 3.68
C VAL A 562 -2.67 45.24 4.53
N ASP A 563 -3.09 46.40 5.02
CA ASP A 563 -2.30 47.27 5.91
C ASP A 563 -0.89 47.65 5.36
N GLY A 564 -0.77 47.82 4.04
CA GLY A 564 0.47 48.24 3.40
C GLY A 564 1.51 47.13 3.18
N ASN A 565 1.23 45.88 3.58
CA ASN A 565 2.07 44.70 3.32
C ASN A 565 1.37 43.69 2.41
N GLU A 566 2.13 43.07 1.49
CA GLU A 566 1.63 41.97 0.65
C GLU A 566 1.38 40.72 1.51
N THR A 567 0.21 40.09 1.40
CA THR A 567 -0.10 38.84 2.12
C THR A 567 0.75 37.68 1.62
N VAL A 568 1.43 36.98 2.53
CA VAL A 568 2.22 35.78 2.20
C VAL A 568 1.31 34.65 1.75
N ILE A 569 1.62 34.04 0.62
CA ILE A 569 0.85 32.92 0.07
C ILE A 569 1.36 31.62 0.70
N LEU A 570 0.47 30.83 1.32
CA LEU A 570 0.77 29.49 1.85
C LEU A 570 2.06 29.41 2.72
N PRO A 571 2.22 30.23 3.78
CA PRO A 571 3.47 30.33 4.56
C PRO A 571 3.86 29.05 5.32
N ARG A 572 2.92 28.11 5.49
CA ARG A 572 3.10 26.88 6.28
C ARG A 572 3.29 25.62 5.43
N ILE A 573 3.40 25.76 4.12
CA ILE A 573 3.55 24.61 3.21
C ILE A 573 4.83 23.84 3.55
N LYS A 574 4.69 22.53 3.75
CA LYS A 574 5.77 21.57 4.09
C LYS A 574 6.04 20.61 2.94
N LYS A 575 5.01 20.23 2.20
CA LYS A 575 5.12 19.31 1.07
C LYS A 575 4.31 19.82 -0.13
N LEU A 576 4.97 19.91 -1.27
CA LEU A 576 4.34 20.23 -2.54
C LEU A 576 4.65 19.13 -3.55
N LYS A 577 3.60 18.51 -4.11
CA LYS A 577 3.70 17.51 -5.17
C LYS A 577 2.91 17.96 -6.39
N LEU A 578 3.59 18.10 -7.53
CA LEU A 578 3.00 18.48 -8.81
C LEU A 578 3.31 17.38 -9.83
N LEU A 579 2.27 16.74 -10.38
CA LEU A 579 2.42 15.63 -11.33
C LEU A 579 1.53 15.86 -12.55
N GLU A 580 2.08 15.68 -13.75
CA GLU A 580 1.31 15.72 -15.01
C GLU A 580 0.50 17.03 -15.15
N LEU A 581 1.17 18.17 -14.98
CA LEU A 581 0.60 19.50 -15.20
C LEU A 581 1.19 20.11 -16.49
N PRO A 582 0.69 19.70 -17.68
CA PRO A 582 1.35 19.99 -18.95
C PRO A 582 1.37 21.48 -19.30
N LYS A 583 0.44 22.29 -18.76
CA LYS A 583 0.37 23.73 -18.99
C LYS A 583 1.02 24.58 -17.92
N LEU A 584 1.52 23.99 -16.83
CA LEU A 584 2.13 24.75 -15.73
C LEU A 584 3.34 25.53 -16.24
N MET A 585 3.24 26.86 -16.26
CA MET A 585 4.29 27.72 -16.83
C MET A 585 5.21 28.31 -15.78
N ASN A 586 4.68 28.68 -14.61
CA ASN A 586 5.40 29.40 -13.56
C ASN A 586 4.96 28.97 -12.17
N MET A 587 5.87 29.09 -11.20
CA MET A 587 5.55 28.96 -9.78
C MET A 587 5.17 30.31 -9.19
N TRP A 588 4.21 30.33 -8.26
CA TRP A 588 3.68 31.57 -7.67
C TRP A 588 4.74 32.33 -6.85
N TRP A 589 5.68 31.62 -6.23
CA TRP A 589 6.78 32.23 -5.49
C TRP A 589 7.80 32.98 -6.36
N ASN A 590 7.79 32.77 -7.69
CA ASN A 590 8.65 33.52 -8.61
C ASN A 590 8.03 34.85 -9.08
N LYS A 591 6.80 35.16 -8.65
CA LYS A 591 6.06 36.32 -9.15
C LYS A 591 5.82 37.40 -8.10
N SER A 592 6.08 37.14 -6.83
CA SER A 592 5.98 38.12 -5.74
C SER A 592 7.37 38.35 -5.11
N PRO A 593 7.72 39.60 -4.76
CA PRO A 593 8.94 39.91 -4.00
C PRO A 593 9.03 39.13 -2.67
N ASN A 594 7.87 38.83 -2.07
CA ASN A 594 7.75 38.09 -0.81
C ASN A 594 7.49 36.58 -1.01
N GLY A 595 7.62 36.07 -2.25
CA GLY A 595 7.35 34.67 -2.58
C GLY A 595 8.24 33.67 -1.82
N PHE A 596 9.45 34.08 -1.41
CA PHE A 596 10.34 33.27 -0.58
C PHE A 596 9.73 32.95 0.81
N LEU A 597 8.83 33.77 1.33
CA LEU A 597 8.15 33.51 2.61
C LEU A 597 7.24 32.28 2.52
N SER A 598 6.75 31.93 1.32
CA SER A 598 6.03 30.66 1.08
C SER A 598 6.92 29.43 1.24
N LEU A 599 8.24 29.57 1.08
CA LEU A 599 9.17 28.46 0.98
C LEU A 599 9.85 28.10 2.32
N GLN A 600 9.74 28.97 3.34
CA GLN A 600 10.45 28.86 4.62
C GLN A 600 10.25 27.55 5.38
N ASN A 601 9.09 26.90 5.19
CA ASN A 601 8.74 25.65 5.85
C ASN A 601 8.74 24.44 4.91
N LEU A 602 9.07 24.65 3.62
CA LEU A 602 9.00 23.59 2.61
C LEU A 602 10.11 22.57 2.86
N LYS A 603 9.73 21.30 3.02
CA LYS A 603 10.62 20.16 3.26
C LYS A 603 10.76 19.25 2.05
N SER A 604 9.69 19.05 1.28
CA SER A 604 9.70 18.20 0.09
C SER A 604 9.02 18.92 -1.07
N LEU A 605 9.70 18.93 -2.20
CA LEU A 605 9.22 19.45 -3.47
C LEU A 605 9.43 18.42 -4.55
N ASP A 606 8.34 17.86 -5.05
CA ASP A 606 8.36 16.82 -6.06
C ASP A 606 7.61 17.29 -7.31
N ILE A 607 8.30 17.36 -8.45
CA ILE A 607 7.76 17.87 -9.71
C ILE A 607 7.97 16.85 -10.83
N TYR A 608 6.87 16.38 -11.40
CA TYR A 608 6.87 15.33 -12.40
C TYR A 608 6.05 15.75 -13.63
N GLN A 609 6.60 15.55 -14.83
CA GLN A 609 5.85 15.74 -16.10
C GLN A 609 5.17 17.12 -16.22
N CYS A 610 5.80 18.16 -15.68
CA CYS A 610 5.35 19.56 -15.81
C CYS A 610 6.05 20.20 -17.02
N ASN A 611 5.64 19.79 -18.22
CA ASN A 611 6.48 19.87 -19.42
C ASN A 611 6.80 21.28 -19.90
N VAL A 612 5.96 22.29 -19.62
CA VAL A 612 6.18 23.68 -20.08
C VAL A 612 7.03 24.50 -19.10
N LEU A 613 7.19 24.05 -17.85
CA LEU A 613 7.95 24.72 -16.81
C LEU A 613 9.42 24.85 -17.23
N ARG A 614 9.92 26.10 -17.28
CA ARG A 614 11.28 26.40 -17.76
C ARG A 614 12.32 26.46 -16.64
N ASN A 615 11.90 26.94 -15.47
CA ASN A 615 12.71 27.10 -14.28
C ASN A 615 11.83 26.96 -13.03
N LEU A 616 12.45 26.60 -11.91
CA LEU A 616 11.72 26.35 -10.67
C LEU A 616 11.78 27.55 -9.71
N PHE A 617 12.94 28.18 -9.61
CA PHE A 617 13.18 29.29 -8.69
C PHE A 617 13.77 30.51 -9.40
N LEU A 618 13.50 31.68 -8.83
CA LEU A 618 14.34 32.87 -8.95
C LEU A 618 15.29 32.97 -7.75
N PRO A 619 16.41 33.72 -7.84
CA PRO A 619 17.36 33.94 -6.75
C PRO A 619 16.68 34.49 -5.50
N SER A 620 15.79 35.48 -5.63
CA SER A 620 14.96 36.00 -4.54
C SER A 620 14.15 34.91 -3.82
N ALA A 621 13.47 34.03 -4.57
CA ALA A 621 12.66 32.94 -4.01
C ALA A 621 13.51 31.90 -3.24
N SER A 622 14.72 31.62 -3.73
CA SER A 622 15.60 30.58 -3.16
C SER A 622 16.02 30.84 -1.71
N LYS A 623 16.06 32.12 -1.28
CA LYS A 623 16.33 32.53 0.11
C LYS A 623 15.36 31.92 1.13
N GLY A 624 14.19 31.48 0.66
CA GLY A 624 13.18 30.80 1.48
C GLY A 624 13.43 29.32 1.72
N LEU A 625 14.31 28.63 0.97
CA LEU A 625 14.42 27.16 0.99
C LEU A 625 15.27 26.61 2.16
N ILE A 626 15.17 27.25 3.32
CA ILE A 626 15.99 26.96 4.51
C ILE A 626 15.70 25.60 5.15
N GLN A 627 14.52 25.02 4.91
CA GLN A 627 14.09 23.72 5.47
C GLN A 627 13.97 22.62 4.40
N LEU A 628 14.35 22.88 3.15
CA LEU A 628 14.15 21.94 2.06
C LEU A 628 15.01 20.70 2.29
N GLN A 629 14.40 19.53 2.38
CA GLN A 629 15.07 18.25 2.62
C GLN A 629 15.17 17.39 1.35
N GLN A 630 14.17 17.49 0.48
CA GLN A 630 14.09 16.71 -0.75
C GLN A 630 13.64 17.59 -1.92
N LEU A 631 14.41 17.54 -3.01
CA LEU A 631 14.05 18.10 -4.31
C LEU A 631 14.12 17.00 -5.37
N GLU A 632 12.97 16.65 -5.93
CA GLU A 632 12.88 15.70 -7.04
C GLU A 632 12.21 16.34 -8.25
N ILE A 633 12.89 16.28 -9.39
CA ILE A 633 12.39 16.77 -10.67
C ILE A 633 12.54 15.66 -11.69
N ASP A 634 11.44 15.24 -12.28
CA ASP A 634 11.42 14.14 -13.25
C ASP A 634 10.56 14.45 -14.49
N SER A 635 11.09 14.16 -15.67
CA SER A 635 10.35 14.20 -16.95
C SER A 635 9.79 15.58 -17.32
N CYS A 636 10.48 16.67 -16.93
CA CYS A 636 10.09 18.05 -17.28
C CYS A 636 10.82 18.53 -18.55
N GLU A 637 10.15 18.46 -19.70
CA GLU A 637 10.77 18.62 -21.03
C GLU A 637 11.35 20.01 -21.35
N MET A 638 10.69 21.09 -20.91
CA MET A 638 11.12 22.48 -21.20
C MET A 638 12.07 23.06 -20.17
N MET A 639 12.37 22.33 -19.08
CA MET A 639 13.22 22.83 -18.01
C MET A 639 14.64 23.07 -18.52
N LYS A 640 15.11 24.32 -18.43
CA LYS A 640 16.43 24.76 -18.89
C LYS A 640 17.43 24.92 -17.76
N GLU A 641 16.93 25.39 -16.61
CA GLU A 641 17.68 25.72 -15.41
C GLU A 641 16.81 25.49 -14.17
N ILE A 642 17.40 25.16 -13.02
CA ILE A 642 16.65 24.99 -11.77
C ILE A 642 16.38 26.37 -11.16
N VAL A 643 17.41 27.20 -11.09
CA VAL A 643 17.35 28.61 -10.66
C VAL A 643 17.66 29.52 -11.85
N ALA A 644 16.71 30.37 -12.24
CA ALA A 644 16.87 31.32 -13.33
C ALA A 644 17.67 32.57 -12.92
N ALA A 645 18.26 33.26 -13.89
CA ALA A 645 18.87 34.58 -13.67
C ALA A 645 17.79 35.67 -13.60
N GLU A 646 17.87 36.59 -12.64
CA GLU A 646 16.98 37.75 -12.57
C GLU A 646 17.32 38.74 -13.70
N SER A 647 16.33 39.07 -14.53
CA SER A 647 16.47 40.07 -15.59
C SER A 647 16.17 41.46 -15.02
N GLY A 648 17.17 42.19 -14.51
CA GLY A 648 16.89 43.57 -14.09
C GLY A 648 17.92 44.40 -13.34
N GLU A 649 19.00 43.84 -12.76
CA GLU A 649 19.94 44.66 -11.98
C GLU A 649 21.37 44.59 -12.53
N GLU A 650 21.93 45.77 -12.73
CA GLU A 650 23.30 46.05 -13.18
C GLU A 650 24.31 45.35 -12.26
N GLU A 651 25.18 44.54 -12.88
CA GLU A 651 26.57 44.14 -12.54
C GLU A 651 27.11 44.00 -11.10
N GLU A 652 26.42 44.25 -9.99
CA GLU A 652 27.07 44.34 -8.68
C GLU A 652 26.34 43.61 -7.52
N ALA A 653 26.12 42.29 -7.63
CA ALA A 653 26.13 41.35 -6.49
C ALA A 653 25.96 39.89 -6.94
N THR A 654 27.03 39.09 -6.85
CA THR A 654 26.94 37.63 -6.97
C THR A 654 26.38 37.04 -5.67
N ASP A 655 25.06 37.10 -5.48
CA ASP A 655 24.42 36.44 -4.34
C ASP A 655 24.67 34.92 -4.40
N THR A 656 25.30 34.39 -3.35
CA THR A 656 25.43 32.94 -3.12
C THR A 656 24.10 32.41 -2.58
N ILE A 657 23.50 31.47 -3.29
CA ILE A 657 22.28 30.76 -2.90
C ILE A 657 22.70 29.49 -2.17
N VAL A 658 22.47 29.42 -0.87
CA VAL A 658 22.78 28.23 -0.07
C VAL A 658 21.51 27.41 0.13
N PHE A 659 21.57 26.11 -0.10
CA PHE A 659 20.54 25.13 0.27
C PHE A 659 20.97 24.40 1.54
N PRO A 660 20.67 24.94 2.75
CA PRO A 660 21.34 24.56 3.98
C PRO A 660 20.83 23.27 4.62
N GLN A 661 19.79 22.61 4.08
CA GLN A 661 19.16 21.44 4.73
C GLN A 661 18.75 20.32 3.75
N SER A 662 19.22 20.34 2.50
CA SER A 662 18.74 19.43 1.44
C SER A 662 19.65 18.20 1.24
N PRO A 663 19.42 17.07 1.95
CA PRO A 663 20.19 15.85 1.74
C PRO A 663 19.93 15.18 0.41
N ILE A 664 18.81 15.42 -0.28
CA ILE A 664 18.43 14.65 -1.48
C ILE A 664 18.11 15.57 -2.66
N LEU A 665 18.86 15.40 -3.74
CA LEU A 665 18.63 16.03 -5.04
C LEU A 665 18.53 14.95 -6.13
N GLU A 666 17.38 14.86 -6.78
CA GLU A 666 17.15 13.93 -7.88
C GLU A 666 16.66 14.66 -9.15
N LEU A 667 17.45 14.57 -10.23
CA LEU A 667 17.20 15.19 -11.52
C LEU A 667 17.11 14.09 -12.58
N LYS A 668 15.92 13.87 -13.14
CA LYS A 668 15.64 12.74 -14.02
C LYS A 668 14.92 13.18 -15.30
N ARG A 669 15.33 12.67 -16.46
CA ARG A 669 14.67 12.89 -17.76
C ARG A 669 14.42 14.37 -18.06
N LEU A 670 15.47 15.18 -17.97
CA LEU A 670 15.44 16.63 -18.23
C LEU A 670 16.23 16.96 -19.52
N PRO A 671 15.61 16.85 -20.72
CA PRO A 671 16.32 16.92 -21.99
C PRO A 671 16.87 18.31 -22.34
N LYS A 672 16.32 19.38 -21.76
CA LYS A 672 16.74 20.76 -22.02
C LYS A 672 17.58 21.39 -20.91
N LEU A 673 17.77 20.68 -19.79
CA LEU A 673 18.56 21.17 -18.66
C LEU A 673 20.02 21.28 -19.12
N ALA A 674 20.50 22.51 -19.30
CA ALA A 674 21.85 22.78 -19.81
C ALA A 674 22.79 23.25 -18.70
N SER A 675 22.23 23.95 -17.71
CA SER A 675 22.89 24.37 -16.48
C SER A 675 21.93 24.16 -15.33
N ASP A 676 22.42 23.71 -14.19
CA ASP A 676 21.67 23.69 -12.94
C ASP A 676 21.50 25.12 -12.35
N VAL A 677 22.30 26.09 -12.81
CA VAL A 677 22.38 27.45 -12.28
C VAL A 677 22.33 28.52 -13.38
N GLY A 678 21.65 29.65 -13.13
CA GLY A 678 21.82 30.90 -13.88
C GLY A 678 23.21 31.55 -13.63
N ASN A 679 23.29 32.89 -13.51
CA ASN A 679 24.55 33.61 -13.23
C ASN A 679 25.01 33.56 -11.75
N HIS A 680 24.33 32.79 -10.90
CA HIS A 680 24.53 32.79 -9.44
C HIS A 680 25.43 31.63 -8.98
N THR A 681 25.87 31.65 -7.71
CA THR A 681 26.57 30.52 -7.09
C THR A 681 25.59 29.74 -6.22
N ILE A 682 25.36 28.45 -6.48
CA ILE A 682 24.50 27.61 -5.63
C ILE A 682 25.35 26.69 -4.77
N GLU A 683 25.17 26.66 -3.45
CA GLU A 683 25.87 25.75 -2.54
C GLU A 683 24.92 24.69 -1.96
N TRP A 684 25.37 23.43 -1.95
CA TRP A 684 24.66 22.31 -1.32
C TRP A 684 25.49 21.67 -0.20
N PRO A 685 25.73 22.38 0.91
CA PRO A 685 26.68 21.95 1.94
C PRO A 685 26.32 20.61 2.61
N PHE A 686 25.04 20.24 2.63
CA PHE A 686 24.54 19.03 3.30
C PHE A 686 23.97 17.99 2.34
N LEU A 687 24.25 18.08 1.04
CA LEU A 687 23.74 17.11 0.06
C LEU A 687 24.35 15.73 0.32
N GLU A 688 23.51 14.75 0.67
CA GLU A 688 23.91 13.38 0.95
C GLU A 688 23.73 12.46 -0.27
N LYS A 689 22.73 12.72 -1.11
CA LYS A 689 22.38 11.91 -2.28
C LYS A 689 22.13 12.78 -3.49
N LEU A 690 22.89 12.53 -4.56
CA LEU A 690 22.73 13.15 -5.87
C LEU A 690 22.42 12.07 -6.91
N THR A 691 21.27 12.18 -7.58
CA THR A 691 20.92 11.33 -8.72
C THR A 691 20.68 12.16 -9.96
N ILE A 692 21.40 11.88 -11.04
CA ILE A 692 21.24 12.51 -12.34
C ILE A 692 21.00 11.41 -13.37
N LYS A 693 19.86 11.44 -14.05
CA LYS A 693 19.46 10.42 -15.02
C LYS A 693 18.86 11.07 -16.27
N ASP A 694 19.28 10.65 -17.46
CA ASP A 694 18.66 11.08 -18.73
C ASP A 694 18.63 12.63 -18.90
N CYS A 695 19.75 13.32 -18.57
CA CYS A 695 19.89 14.78 -18.71
C CYS A 695 20.96 15.13 -19.78
N PRO A 696 20.71 14.90 -21.08
CA PRO A 696 21.74 14.91 -22.13
C PRO A 696 22.43 16.26 -22.38
N LYS A 697 21.78 17.38 -22.06
CA LYS A 697 22.35 18.73 -22.21
C LYS A 697 23.12 19.21 -20.98
N LEU A 698 22.99 18.52 -19.84
CA LEU A 698 23.68 18.87 -18.62
C LEU A 698 25.13 18.40 -18.72
N LYS A 699 26.00 19.30 -19.19
CA LYS A 699 27.44 19.01 -19.39
C LYS A 699 28.27 19.28 -18.14
N ILE A 700 27.83 20.20 -17.29
CA ILE A 700 28.52 20.66 -16.09
C ILE A 700 27.49 20.70 -14.96
N PHE A 701 27.87 20.26 -13.78
CA PHE A 701 27.15 20.50 -12.54
C PHE A 701 27.90 21.60 -11.77
N ALA A 702 27.38 22.83 -11.84
CA ALA A 702 28.09 24.03 -11.40
C ALA A 702 27.83 24.41 -9.94
N ALA A 703 27.09 23.59 -9.19
CA ALA A 703 26.83 23.86 -7.79
C ALA A 703 28.17 24.00 -6.99
N ALA A 704 28.38 25.19 -6.44
CA ALA A 704 29.53 25.78 -5.77
C ALA A 704 30.58 26.49 -6.68
N CYS A 705 30.19 26.98 -7.85
CA CYS A 705 31.09 27.80 -8.67
C CYS A 705 30.87 29.30 -8.53
N GLY A 706 31.63 29.93 -7.64
CA GLY A 706 31.89 31.37 -7.64
C GLY A 706 32.75 31.79 -8.84
N TYR A 707 32.22 31.65 -10.06
CA TYR A 707 32.90 32.07 -11.28
C TYR A 707 32.24 33.32 -11.87
N VAL A 708 33.01 34.40 -11.88
CA VAL A 708 32.71 35.68 -12.50
C VAL A 708 32.73 35.52 -14.03
N GLY A 709 31.63 35.92 -14.67
CA GLY A 709 31.59 36.20 -16.11
C GLY A 709 31.00 35.08 -16.96
N THR A 710 29.68 35.15 -17.17
CA THR A 710 29.00 34.42 -18.26
C THR A 710 29.44 34.87 -19.65
N GLU A 711 30.19 35.96 -19.77
CA GLU A 711 30.86 36.34 -21.03
C GLU A 711 32.05 35.44 -21.39
N LYS A 712 32.77 34.84 -20.42
CA LYS A 712 33.84 33.87 -20.74
C LYS A 712 33.32 32.47 -21.06
N LEU A 713 32.16 32.07 -20.54
CA LEU A 713 31.48 30.83 -20.94
C LEU A 713 30.72 30.98 -22.26
N LYS A 714 30.20 32.16 -22.61
CA LYS A 714 29.65 32.46 -23.94
C LYS A 714 30.73 32.70 -24.99
N ALA A 715 31.79 33.44 -24.69
CA ALA A 715 32.91 33.61 -25.61
C ALA A 715 33.71 32.31 -25.77
N ASN A 716 33.79 31.45 -24.76
CA ASN A 716 34.30 30.09 -24.96
C ASN A 716 33.24 29.18 -25.59
N GLY A 717 31.95 29.29 -25.28
CA GLY A 717 30.88 28.51 -25.93
C GLY A 717 30.78 28.77 -27.43
N GLU A 718 30.67 30.03 -27.85
CA GLU A 718 30.54 30.44 -29.26
C GLU A 718 31.87 30.30 -30.02
N ARG A 719 33.03 30.56 -29.39
CA ARG A 719 34.35 30.31 -30.01
C ARG A 719 34.74 28.83 -30.01
N PHE A 720 34.22 28.00 -29.10
CA PHE A 720 34.37 26.54 -29.13
C PHE A 720 33.39 25.91 -30.12
N GLU A 721 32.16 26.43 -30.26
CA GLU A 721 31.20 25.97 -31.27
C GLU A 721 31.67 26.35 -32.69
N GLN A 722 32.21 27.56 -32.90
CA GLN A 722 32.85 27.95 -34.17
C GLN A 722 34.15 27.18 -34.46
N LYS A 723 34.94 26.82 -33.43
CA LYS A 723 36.14 25.97 -33.60
C LYS A 723 35.84 24.47 -33.73
N MET A 724 34.61 24.02 -33.44
CA MET A 724 34.18 22.65 -33.76
C MET A 724 33.83 22.49 -35.25
N GLU A 725 33.47 23.58 -35.94
CA GLU A 725 33.27 23.58 -37.40
C GLU A 725 34.58 23.73 -38.19
N GLU A 726 35.59 24.39 -37.63
CA GLU A 726 36.94 24.45 -38.19
C GLU A 726 37.86 23.41 -37.55
N GLY A 727 37.89 22.21 -38.16
CA GLY A 727 38.71 21.09 -37.69
C GLY A 727 40.21 21.40 -37.61
N ASN A 728 40.67 21.82 -36.43
CA ASN A 728 42.02 21.56 -35.89
C ASN A 728 42.20 22.27 -34.54
N LEU A 729 42.02 21.55 -33.43
CA LEU A 729 42.82 21.60 -32.19
C LEU A 729 42.27 20.51 -31.24
N GLY A 730 43.16 19.72 -30.64
CA GLY A 730 42.81 18.53 -29.86
C GLY A 730 41.81 18.76 -28.73
N ASP A 731 41.00 17.73 -28.48
CA ASP A 731 39.97 17.60 -27.45
C ASP A 731 40.33 18.27 -26.11
N ILE A 732 39.81 19.49 -25.87
CA ILE A 732 39.72 20.02 -24.51
C ILE A 732 38.55 19.29 -23.83
N ILE A 733 38.86 18.31 -22.97
CA ILE A 733 37.88 17.56 -22.20
C ILE A 733 37.44 18.41 -21.01
N GLN A 734 36.15 18.77 -20.93
CA GLN A 734 35.58 19.47 -19.79
C GLN A 734 34.97 18.45 -18.80
N PRO A 735 35.35 18.48 -17.51
CA PRO A 735 34.79 17.58 -16.50
C PRO A 735 33.40 18.04 -16.02
N PHE A 736 32.59 17.08 -15.59
CA PHE A 736 31.24 17.31 -15.09
C PHE A 736 31.22 18.09 -13.77
N PHE A 737 32.04 17.69 -12.80
CA PHE A 737 32.32 18.45 -11.58
C PHE A 737 33.63 19.25 -11.77
N ILE A 738 33.54 20.57 -11.64
CA ILE A 738 34.66 21.50 -11.83
C ILE A 738 35.35 21.88 -10.51
N GLU A 739 36.53 22.52 -10.58
CA GLU A 739 37.47 22.71 -9.46
C GLU A 739 36.86 23.26 -8.15
N LYS A 740 35.86 24.13 -8.26
CA LYS A 740 35.26 24.81 -7.10
C LYS A 740 34.10 24.06 -6.45
N VAL A 741 33.66 22.93 -7.00
CA VAL A 741 32.52 22.17 -6.47
C VAL A 741 32.84 21.63 -5.07
N GLN A 742 32.04 22.04 -4.08
CA GLN A 742 32.12 21.56 -2.70
C GLN A 742 30.87 20.77 -2.34
N LEU A 743 31.03 19.45 -2.23
CA LEU A 743 29.99 18.51 -1.80
C LEU A 743 30.54 17.66 -0.65
N PRO A 744 30.73 18.24 0.55
CA PRO A 744 31.44 17.58 1.65
C PRO A 744 30.62 16.47 2.32
N ALA A 745 29.28 16.56 2.30
CA ALA A 745 28.39 15.59 2.92
C ALA A 745 27.92 14.46 1.98
N LEU A 746 28.36 14.44 0.72
CA LEU A 746 27.83 13.52 -0.30
C LEU A 746 28.21 12.08 0.01
N LYS A 747 27.20 11.24 0.26
CA LYS A 747 27.33 9.80 0.54
C LYS A 747 27.00 8.93 -0.67
N GLU A 748 26.09 9.38 -1.53
CA GLU A 748 25.64 8.62 -2.70
C GLU A 748 25.59 9.47 -3.96
N LEU A 749 26.28 9.02 -5.01
CA LEU A 749 26.27 9.62 -6.34
C LEU A 749 25.82 8.59 -7.38
N ARG A 750 24.76 8.92 -8.12
CA ARG A 750 24.20 8.10 -9.21
C ARG A 750 24.15 8.91 -10.50
N ILE A 751 24.87 8.47 -11.53
CA ILE A 751 24.92 9.09 -12.85
C ILE A 751 24.47 8.07 -13.90
N TYR A 752 23.33 8.32 -14.53
CA TYR A 752 22.72 7.41 -15.49
C TYR A 752 22.44 8.12 -16.82
N HIS A 753 22.72 7.44 -17.93
CA HIS A 753 22.30 7.87 -19.26
C HIS A 753 22.81 9.26 -19.69
N LEU A 754 24.02 9.66 -19.28
CA LEU A 754 24.66 10.91 -19.70
C LEU A 754 25.56 10.68 -20.93
N GLN A 755 24.95 10.67 -22.10
CA GLN A 755 25.57 10.33 -23.39
C GLN A 755 26.72 11.25 -23.85
N SER A 756 26.78 12.47 -23.33
CA SER A 756 27.83 13.45 -23.67
C SER A 756 29.00 13.44 -22.67
N LEU A 757 28.88 12.71 -21.56
CA LEU A 757 29.81 12.76 -20.44
C LEU A 757 31.13 12.07 -20.80
N LYS A 758 32.21 12.84 -20.92
CA LYS A 758 33.58 12.32 -21.17
C LYS A 758 34.37 12.08 -19.88
N GLN A 759 34.18 12.93 -18.87
CA GLN A 759 34.92 12.93 -17.62
C GLN A 759 34.01 13.42 -16.48
N ILE A 760 33.98 12.69 -15.35
CA ILE A 760 33.15 13.09 -14.19
C ILE A 760 33.84 14.17 -13.36
N TRP A 761 35.15 14.08 -13.16
CA TRP A 761 35.85 14.82 -12.11
C TRP A 761 36.95 15.73 -12.66
N HIS A 762 37.09 16.94 -12.12
CA HIS A 762 38.28 17.77 -12.32
C HIS A 762 39.51 17.22 -11.57
N ASN A 763 40.70 17.67 -11.95
CA ASN A 763 41.97 17.18 -11.39
C ASN A 763 42.35 17.85 -10.04
N GLN A 764 41.58 18.84 -9.60
CA GLN A 764 41.81 19.59 -8.36
C GLN A 764 40.47 19.89 -7.69
N PHE A 765 40.39 19.68 -6.38
CA PHE A 765 39.22 19.97 -5.54
C PHE A 765 39.67 20.39 -4.13
N PRO A 766 38.85 21.19 -3.40
CA PRO A 766 39.05 21.49 -1.98
C PRO A 766 39.10 20.22 -1.12
N ALA A 767 39.82 20.29 0.02
CA ALA A 767 40.14 19.15 0.87
C ALA A 767 38.92 18.30 1.28
N GLU A 768 37.80 18.94 1.61
CA GLU A 768 36.59 18.29 2.14
C GLU A 768 35.66 17.71 1.05
N SER A 769 35.90 17.99 -0.24
CA SER A 769 34.96 17.63 -1.30
C SER A 769 34.91 16.10 -1.51
N PHE A 770 33.70 15.52 -1.51
CA PHE A 770 33.44 14.10 -1.74
C PHE A 770 34.07 13.12 -0.73
N SER A 771 34.56 13.62 0.41
CA SER A 771 35.26 12.79 1.42
C SER A 771 34.35 11.76 2.09
N GLN A 772 33.03 11.98 2.10
CA GLN A 772 32.02 11.10 2.70
C GLN A 772 31.39 10.12 1.70
N LEU A 773 31.86 10.05 0.45
CA LEU A 773 31.23 9.26 -0.61
C LEU A 773 31.37 7.75 -0.34
N ARG A 774 30.22 7.08 -0.23
CA ARG A 774 30.11 5.62 0.03
C ARG A 774 29.63 4.85 -1.18
N VAL A 775 28.75 5.43 -1.98
CA VAL A 775 28.13 4.76 -3.13
C VAL A 775 28.35 5.57 -4.39
N LEU A 776 28.99 4.95 -5.39
CA LEU A 776 29.16 5.51 -6.73
C LEU A 776 28.57 4.55 -7.77
N LYS A 777 27.53 5.01 -8.49
CA LYS A 777 26.90 4.24 -9.56
C LYS A 777 26.92 5.01 -10.86
N VAL A 778 27.47 4.41 -11.90
CA VAL A 778 27.52 4.96 -13.26
C VAL A 778 26.91 3.94 -14.22
N LYS A 779 25.92 4.36 -15.02
CA LYS A 779 25.26 3.46 -15.98
C LYS A 779 25.00 4.16 -17.31
N LYS A 780 25.22 3.48 -18.44
CA LYS A 780 24.88 3.96 -19.80
C LYS A 780 25.47 5.34 -20.13
N CYS A 781 26.77 5.52 -19.88
CA CYS A 781 27.51 6.76 -20.16
C CYS A 781 28.52 6.53 -21.29
N ASP A 782 28.06 6.56 -22.54
CA ASP A 782 28.74 5.95 -23.69
C ASP A 782 29.98 6.70 -24.20
N LYS A 783 30.32 7.85 -23.59
CA LYS A 783 31.56 8.61 -23.86
C LYS A 783 32.52 8.65 -22.67
N LEU A 784 32.14 8.06 -21.53
CA LEU A 784 32.93 8.13 -20.31
C LEU A 784 34.12 7.18 -20.40
N LEU A 785 35.33 7.74 -20.36
CA LEU A 785 36.55 6.95 -20.53
C LEU A 785 36.99 6.25 -19.24
N LYS A 786 36.83 6.90 -18.09
CA LYS A 786 37.25 6.41 -16.77
C LYS A 786 36.29 6.92 -15.70
N VAL A 787 36.11 6.19 -14.60
CA VAL A 787 35.23 6.60 -13.50
C VAL A 787 35.91 7.56 -12.54
N ALA A 788 37.17 7.32 -12.14
CA ALA A 788 37.88 8.19 -11.21
C ALA A 788 39.38 8.32 -11.56
N PRO A 789 39.94 9.55 -11.56
CA PRO A 789 41.37 9.80 -11.73
C PRO A 789 42.18 9.58 -10.43
N SER A 790 43.49 9.41 -10.53
CA SER A 790 44.37 8.99 -9.42
C SER A 790 44.40 9.94 -8.22
N ASN A 791 44.33 11.25 -8.48
CA ASN A 791 44.22 12.31 -7.49
C ASN A 791 42.90 12.26 -6.67
N LEU A 792 41.83 11.69 -7.24
CA LEU A 792 40.54 11.54 -6.56
C LEU A 792 40.49 10.28 -5.69
N LEU A 793 41.19 9.21 -6.07
CA LEU A 793 41.19 7.94 -5.34
C LEU A 793 41.62 8.10 -3.87
N ARG A 794 42.53 9.04 -3.58
CA ARG A 794 42.93 9.40 -2.21
C ARG A 794 41.79 9.97 -1.38
N ARG A 795 40.74 10.49 -2.00
CA ARG A 795 39.57 11.11 -1.34
C ARG A 795 38.42 10.12 -1.17
N LEU A 796 38.32 9.12 -2.03
CA LEU A 796 37.28 8.10 -2.02
C LEU A 796 37.57 6.96 -1.02
N GLN A 797 38.21 7.26 0.11
CA GLN A 797 38.60 6.26 1.11
C GLN A 797 37.40 5.56 1.76
N ASN A 798 36.26 6.25 1.84
CA ASN A 798 35.02 5.74 2.42
C ASN A 798 34.11 5.02 1.41
N LEU A 799 34.57 4.79 0.17
CA LEU A 799 33.75 4.18 -0.87
C LEU A 799 33.48 2.71 -0.52
N GLU A 800 32.21 2.38 -0.28
CA GLU A 800 31.72 1.04 0.08
C GLU A 800 31.21 0.27 -1.15
N LYS A 801 30.65 0.97 -2.15
CA LYS A 801 30.05 0.36 -3.34
C LYS A 801 30.39 1.11 -4.62
N LEU A 802 30.90 0.37 -5.61
CA LEU A 802 31.15 0.85 -6.97
C LEU A 802 30.38 0.00 -7.99
N SER A 803 29.52 0.64 -8.77
CA SER A 803 28.74 -0.01 -9.84
C SER A 803 28.95 0.73 -11.15
N VAL A 804 29.45 0.04 -12.17
CA VAL A 804 29.67 0.56 -13.52
C VAL A 804 29.02 -0.38 -14.52
N GLU A 805 28.04 0.14 -15.25
CA GLU A 805 27.21 -0.69 -16.13
C GLU A 805 27.06 -0.04 -17.51
N GLU A 806 27.22 -0.81 -18.58
CA GLU A 806 26.90 -0.38 -19.95
C GLU A 806 27.66 0.91 -20.37
N CYS A 807 28.95 1.00 -20.06
CA CYS A 807 29.82 2.12 -20.43
C CYS A 807 30.89 1.66 -21.44
N ASP A 808 30.49 1.60 -22.72
CA ASP A 808 31.24 0.95 -23.80
C ASP A 808 32.69 1.39 -24.05
N PRO A 809 33.06 2.68 -24.00
CA PRO A 809 34.41 3.11 -24.36
C PRO A 809 35.45 2.87 -23.25
N MET A 810 35.01 2.44 -22.06
CA MET A 810 35.85 2.33 -20.87
C MET A 810 36.86 1.19 -21.01
N GLU A 811 38.15 1.54 -21.06
CA GLU A 811 39.26 0.57 -21.09
C GLU A 811 39.80 0.28 -19.69
N GLU A 812 39.69 1.27 -18.79
CA GLU A 812 40.14 1.23 -17.41
C GLU A 812 39.09 1.93 -16.53
N VAL A 813 38.65 1.28 -15.45
CA VAL A 813 37.64 1.86 -14.55
C VAL A 813 38.24 2.97 -13.67
N LEU A 814 39.45 2.75 -13.13
CA LEU A 814 40.16 3.68 -12.24
C LEU A 814 41.58 3.94 -12.75
N GLU A 815 41.99 5.21 -12.85
CA GLU A 815 43.34 5.58 -13.28
C GLU A 815 44.32 5.62 -12.11
N LEU A 816 45.46 4.94 -12.24
CA LEU A 816 46.47 4.83 -11.19
C LEU A 816 47.80 5.53 -11.48
N GLU A 817 47.94 6.16 -12.65
CA GLU A 817 49.17 6.84 -13.05
C GLU A 817 49.58 7.93 -12.02
N GLY A 818 50.85 7.88 -11.60
CA GLY A 818 51.44 8.80 -10.62
C GLY A 818 51.34 8.39 -9.15
N LEU A 819 50.54 7.38 -8.78
CA LEU A 819 50.44 6.89 -7.39
C LEU A 819 51.55 5.90 -7.03
N LEU A 820 51.96 5.05 -7.97
CA LEU A 820 52.95 3.98 -7.76
C LEU A 820 54.41 4.47 -7.72
N ALA A 821 54.66 5.74 -8.07
CA ALA A 821 56.01 6.33 -8.13
C ALA A 821 56.48 6.98 -6.81
N VAL A 822 55.65 6.97 -5.76
CA VAL A 822 55.95 7.64 -4.50
C VAL A 822 56.28 6.60 -3.42
N GLU A 823 57.57 6.38 -3.17
CA GLU A 823 58.12 5.39 -2.22
C GLU A 823 57.68 5.55 -0.74
N HIS A 824 56.84 6.55 -0.43
CA HIS A 824 56.47 6.93 0.94
C HIS A 824 54.97 7.03 1.25
N TYR A 825 54.07 6.52 0.39
CA TYR A 825 52.64 6.43 0.72
C TYR A 825 52.12 4.99 0.61
N ALA A 826 52.30 4.23 1.68
CA ALA A 826 51.75 2.89 1.87
C ALA A 826 50.29 2.91 2.37
N ASP A 827 49.42 3.71 1.75
CA ASP A 827 48.02 3.79 2.16
C ASP A 827 47.16 2.87 1.28
N VAL A 828 46.43 1.93 1.89
CA VAL A 828 45.51 1.01 1.21
C VAL A 828 44.37 1.81 0.56
N LEU A 829 44.40 1.91 -0.77
CA LEU A 829 43.37 2.62 -1.55
C LEU A 829 42.07 1.81 -1.57
N LEU A 830 40.93 2.50 -1.45
CA LEU A 830 39.59 1.88 -1.48
C LEU A 830 39.41 0.74 -0.44
N SER A 831 40.08 0.83 0.71
CA SER A 831 40.02 -0.20 1.76
C SER A 831 38.62 -0.47 2.30
N GLN A 832 37.69 0.47 2.17
CA GLN A 832 36.29 0.32 2.61
C GLN A 832 35.37 -0.31 1.56
N LEU A 833 35.87 -0.59 0.34
CA LEU A 833 35.05 -1.14 -0.74
C LEU A 833 34.60 -2.55 -0.39
N ARG A 834 33.27 -2.77 -0.42
CA ARG A 834 32.61 -4.04 -0.09
C ARG A 834 31.99 -4.68 -1.33
N GLU A 835 31.47 -3.88 -2.24
CA GLU A 835 30.77 -4.36 -3.44
C GLU A 835 31.31 -3.70 -4.71
N LEU A 836 31.73 -4.52 -5.67
CA LEU A 836 32.11 -4.10 -7.01
C LEU A 836 31.24 -4.78 -8.07
N LYS A 837 30.57 -3.96 -8.89
CA LYS A 837 29.74 -4.43 -10.02
C LYS A 837 30.21 -3.81 -11.33
N LEU A 838 30.66 -4.66 -12.25
CA LEU A 838 31.12 -4.28 -13.59
C LEU A 838 30.33 -5.06 -14.63
N HIS A 839 29.31 -4.44 -15.22
CA HIS A 839 28.44 -5.12 -16.19
C HIS A 839 28.52 -4.46 -17.56
N ASN A 840 28.59 -5.27 -18.62
CA ASN A 840 28.56 -4.84 -20.02
C ASN A 840 29.59 -3.73 -20.32
N LEU A 841 30.87 -4.01 -20.04
CA LEU A 841 32.00 -3.14 -20.36
C LEU A 841 32.87 -3.81 -21.44
N PRO A 842 32.46 -3.76 -22.72
CA PRO A 842 33.07 -4.56 -23.79
C PRO A 842 34.53 -4.21 -24.08
N LYS A 843 34.98 -2.99 -23.76
CA LYS A 843 36.38 -2.56 -23.96
C LYS A 843 37.29 -2.69 -22.74
N LEU A 844 36.75 -3.03 -21.57
CA LEU A 844 37.53 -3.20 -20.34
C LEU A 844 38.56 -4.31 -20.55
N ALA A 845 39.85 -3.95 -20.51
CA ALA A 845 40.94 -4.85 -20.86
C ALA A 845 41.68 -5.40 -19.63
N GLU A 846 41.73 -4.62 -18.55
CA GLU A 846 42.51 -4.93 -17.36
C GLU A 846 41.83 -4.40 -16.09
N MET A 847 41.98 -5.12 -14.97
CA MET A 847 41.58 -4.65 -13.65
C MET A 847 42.68 -3.75 -13.06
N TRP A 848 42.31 -2.61 -12.47
CA TRP A 848 43.29 -1.62 -11.98
C TRP A 848 44.23 -2.19 -10.92
N TRP A 849 43.78 -3.13 -10.08
CA TRP A 849 44.59 -3.72 -9.03
C TRP A 849 45.66 -4.70 -9.53
N ASN A 850 45.60 -5.15 -10.79
CA ASN A 850 46.64 -6.04 -11.35
C ASN A 850 47.93 -5.29 -11.69
N LYS A 851 47.92 -3.95 -11.62
CA LYS A 851 49.09 -3.09 -11.85
C LYS A 851 50.06 -3.04 -10.66
N ASP A 852 49.70 -3.66 -9.53
CA ASP A 852 50.51 -3.67 -8.32
C ASP A 852 50.92 -5.08 -7.92
N CYS A 853 52.23 -5.30 -7.89
CA CYS A 853 52.84 -6.57 -7.50
C CYS A 853 53.00 -6.72 -5.97
N ASN A 854 52.80 -5.64 -5.20
CA ASN A 854 53.00 -5.62 -3.74
C ASN A 854 51.70 -5.84 -2.94
N GLY A 855 50.55 -5.96 -3.60
CA GLY A 855 49.27 -6.21 -2.92
C GLY A 855 48.64 -4.99 -2.23
N ILE A 856 49.22 -3.80 -2.38
CA ILE A 856 48.79 -2.52 -1.79
C ILE A 856 47.45 -2.06 -2.38
N LEU A 857 47.20 -2.36 -3.66
CA LEU A 857 45.92 -2.12 -4.33
C LEU A 857 44.84 -3.16 -4.01
N GLY A 858 45.13 -4.14 -3.15
CA GLY A 858 44.14 -5.08 -2.67
C GLY A 858 43.02 -4.38 -1.92
N CYS A 859 41.77 -4.81 -2.14
CA CYS A 859 40.61 -4.29 -1.41
C CYS A 859 40.23 -5.28 -0.28
N PRO A 860 40.81 -5.15 0.94
CA PRO A 860 40.69 -6.19 1.98
C PRO A 860 39.27 -6.40 2.49
N ASN A 861 38.40 -5.38 2.42
CA ASN A 861 37.01 -5.48 2.86
C ASN A 861 36.03 -5.83 1.74
N LEU A 862 36.52 -6.11 0.52
CA LEU A 862 35.69 -6.44 -0.62
C LEU A 862 35.05 -7.81 -0.38
N SER A 863 33.71 -7.85 -0.30
CA SER A 863 32.93 -9.06 -0.04
C SER A 863 32.28 -9.62 -1.30
N SER A 864 31.92 -8.78 -2.27
CA SER A 864 31.23 -9.21 -3.49
C SER A 864 31.81 -8.56 -4.75
N VAL A 865 32.13 -9.40 -5.74
CA VAL A 865 32.62 -8.99 -7.07
C VAL A 865 31.74 -9.62 -8.15
N GLU A 866 31.13 -8.78 -8.97
CA GLU A 866 30.40 -9.20 -10.16
C GLU A 866 31.01 -8.61 -11.43
N VAL A 867 31.42 -9.48 -12.37
CA VAL A 867 31.95 -9.11 -13.68
C VAL A 867 31.16 -9.81 -14.77
N ILE A 868 30.32 -9.05 -15.48
CA ILE A 868 29.38 -9.59 -16.46
C ILE A 868 29.59 -8.90 -17.81
N LYS A 869 29.64 -9.65 -18.92
CA LYS A 869 29.75 -9.10 -20.29
C LYS A 869 30.95 -8.15 -20.50
N CYS A 870 32.08 -8.40 -19.83
CA CYS A 870 33.32 -7.64 -20.00
C CYS A 870 34.24 -8.33 -21.00
N HIS A 871 33.97 -8.16 -22.31
CA HIS A 871 34.48 -9.05 -23.35
C HIS A 871 35.98 -8.95 -23.65
N ARG A 872 36.67 -7.87 -23.27
CA ARG A 872 38.13 -7.73 -23.46
C ARG A 872 38.96 -8.14 -22.25
N LEU A 873 38.32 -8.47 -21.14
CA LEU A 873 39.02 -8.83 -19.92
C LEU A 873 39.54 -10.26 -20.04
N ARG A 874 40.86 -10.43 -19.96
CA ARG A 874 41.51 -11.75 -20.03
C ARG A 874 41.57 -12.47 -18.69
N ASN A 875 41.77 -11.71 -17.61
CA ASN A 875 41.86 -12.19 -16.23
C ASN A 875 41.32 -11.12 -15.27
N ILE A 876 40.99 -11.52 -14.04
CA ILE A 876 40.51 -10.61 -12.98
C ILE A 876 41.61 -10.35 -11.95
N PHE A 877 42.39 -11.39 -11.61
CA PHE A 877 43.41 -11.34 -10.56
C PHE A 877 44.76 -11.79 -11.07
N SER A 878 45.84 -11.27 -10.48
CA SER A 878 47.16 -11.90 -10.47
C SER A 878 47.37 -12.71 -9.17
N PRO A 879 48.23 -13.74 -9.13
CA PRO A 879 48.55 -14.50 -7.92
C PRO A 879 48.94 -13.61 -6.73
N SER A 880 49.75 -12.57 -6.97
CA SER A 880 50.24 -11.66 -5.93
C SER A 880 49.14 -10.79 -5.31
N ILE A 881 48.08 -10.43 -6.06
CA ILE A 881 47.01 -9.55 -5.56
C ILE A 881 45.92 -10.30 -4.76
N VAL A 882 45.77 -11.62 -4.92
CA VAL A 882 44.70 -12.40 -4.26
C VAL A 882 44.74 -12.27 -2.73
N LYS A 883 45.95 -12.21 -2.15
CA LYS A 883 46.16 -12.01 -0.69
C LYS A 883 45.52 -10.71 -0.18
N GLY A 884 45.32 -9.73 -1.07
CA GLY A 884 44.67 -8.46 -0.79
C GLY A 884 43.13 -8.52 -0.64
N PHE A 885 42.48 -9.66 -0.92
CA PHE A 885 41.01 -9.82 -0.88
C PHE A 885 40.54 -10.77 0.23
N ALA A 886 41.01 -10.53 1.46
CA ALA A 886 40.80 -11.42 2.60
C ALA A 886 39.34 -11.63 3.04
N ASN A 887 38.42 -10.73 2.68
CA ASN A 887 37.00 -10.83 3.02
C ASN A 887 36.08 -11.14 1.83
N LEU A 888 36.62 -11.56 0.68
CA LEU A 888 35.79 -11.90 -0.48
C LEU A 888 34.93 -13.12 -0.18
N GLU A 889 33.61 -12.97 -0.31
CA GLU A 889 32.57 -13.95 0.01
C GLU A 889 31.88 -14.46 -1.26
N GLU A 890 31.70 -13.59 -2.26
CA GLU A 890 31.01 -13.88 -3.51
C GLU A 890 31.81 -13.44 -4.73
N LEU A 891 31.98 -14.35 -5.69
CA LEU A 891 32.60 -14.07 -6.98
C LEU A 891 31.68 -14.54 -8.11
N TYR A 892 31.17 -13.60 -8.89
CA TYR A 892 30.25 -13.85 -10.00
C TYR A 892 30.86 -13.36 -11.32
N ILE A 893 31.12 -14.28 -12.25
CA ILE A 893 31.70 -13.97 -13.56
C ILE A 893 30.81 -14.57 -14.64
N ALA A 894 30.31 -13.74 -15.54
CA ALA A 894 29.47 -14.23 -16.62
C ALA A 894 29.69 -13.53 -17.96
N ASN A 895 29.47 -14.25 -19.08
CA ASN A 895 29.46 -13.69 -20.44
C ASN A 895 30.77 -12.95 -20.84
N CYS A 896 31.92 -13.28 -20.26
CA CYS A 896 33.23 -12.68 -20.60
C CYS A 896 33.93 -13.56 -21.66
N LEU A 897 33.80 -13.19 -22.94
CA LEU A 897 34.03 -14.10 -24.07
C LEU A 897 35.50 -14.49 -24.29
N ILE A 898 36.47 -13.61 -24.05
CA ILE A 898 37.90 -13.91 -24.30
C ILE A 898 38.67 -14.35 -23.07
N MET A 899 38.05 -14.30 -21.88
CA MET A 899 38.67 -14.71 -20.62
C MET A 899 39.15 -16.15 -20.73
N ASP A 900 40.45 -16.38 -20.57
CA ASP A 900 41.10 -17.68 -20.67
C ASP A 900 41.49 -18.24 -19.30
N GLU A 901 41.76 -17.37 -18.32
CA GLU A 901 41.97 -17.68 -16.91
C GLU A 901 41.39 -16.59 -15.99
N VAL A 902 40.92 -16.95 -14.80
CA VAL A 902 40.41 -15.96 -13.81
C VAL A 902 41.58 -15.35 -13.03
N VAL A 903 42.54 -16.19 -12.65
CA VAL A 903 43.81 -15.82 -12.01
C VAL A 903 44.95 -16.05 -13.01
N ALA A 904 45.68 -14.98 -13.34
CA ALA A 904 46.74 -14.96 -14.32
C ALA A 904 47.97 -15.80 -13.92
N LYS A 905 48.85 -16.15 -14.87
CA LYS A 905 50.19 -16.68 -14.58
C LYS A 905 51.22 -15.56 -14.47
N GLU A 906 51.91 -15.44 -13.34
CA GLU A 906 53.06 -14.52 -13.19
C GLU A 906 54.35 -15.13 -13.76
N GLU A 907 55.08 -14.38 -14.58
CA GLU A 907 56.27 -14.88 -15.30
C GLU A 907 57.59 -14.72 -14.52
N GLN A 908 57.67 -13.88 -13.48
CA GLN A 908 58.90 -13.65 -12.70
C GLN A 908 58.60 -13.29 -11.23
N GLY A 909 59.00 -14.17 -10.30
CA GLY A 909 58.96 -13.94 -8.85
C GLY A 909 59.19 -15.24 -8.06
N GLU A 910 60.30 -15.34 -7.32
CA GLU A 910 60.73 -16.54 -6.56
C GLU A 910 59.91 -16.84 -5.28
N ASP A 911 58.76 -16.17 -5.08
CA ASP A 911 57.92 -16.39 -3.90
C ASP A 911 56.41 -16.17 -4.20
N SER A 912 55.92 -16.71 -5.31
CA SER A 912 54.47 -16.78 -5.57
C SER A 912 53.84 -17.85 -4.66
N GLY A 913 53.74 -17.53 -3.36
CA GLY A 913 53.14 -18.41 -2.36
C GLY A 913 51.70 -18.81 -2.70
N ASP A 914 51.17 -19.76 -1.94
CA ASP A 914 49.84 -20.34 -2.15
C ASP A 914 48.74 -19.28 -2.31
N VAL A 915 47.80 -19.53 -3.23
CA VAL A 915 46.67 -18.65 -3.53
C VAL A 915 45.48 -19.07 -2.66
N LEU A 916 45.10 -18.21 -1.73
CA LEU A 916 44.08 -18.49 -0.71
C LEU A 916 42.86 -17.57 -0.87
N PHE A 917 41.68 -18.18 -1.03
CA PHE A 917 40.38 -17.51 -0.95
C PHE A 917 39.67 -17.92 0.35
N PRO A 918 39.91 -17.21 1.47
CA PRO A 918 39.56 -17.71 2.81
C PRO A 918 38.05 -17.73 3.09
N ARG A 919 37.27 -16.83 2.48
CA ARG A 919 35.85 -16.62 2.82
C ARG A 919 34.87 -16.83 1.67
N VAL A 920 35.34 -17.11 0.46
CA VAL A 920 34.44 -17.24 -0.69
C VAL A 920 33.57 -18.48 -0.49
N HIS A 921 32.27 -18.28 -0.31
CA HIS A 921 31.28 -19.34 -0.16
C HIS A 921 30.58 -19.67 -1.49
N THR A 922 30.42 -18.66 -2.36
CA THR A 922 29.74 -18.79 -3.67
C THR A 922 30.65 -18.34 -4.81
N LEU A 923 30.88 -19.26 -5.75
CA LEU A 923 31.55 -18.98 -7.03
C LEU A 923 30.61 -19.30 -8.19
N VAL A 924 30.37 -18.32 -9.07
CA VAL A 924 29.57 -18.50 -10.28
C VAL A 924 30.39 -18.16 -11.52
N LEU A 925 30.50 -19.11 -12.43
CA LEU A 925 31.12 -19.00 -13.75
C LEU A 925 30.08 -19.38 -14.80
N SER A 926 29.63 -18.43 -15.61
CA SER A 926 28.55 -18.69 -16.59
C SER A 926 28.86 -18.11 -17.97
N ASN A 927 28.68 -18.90 -19.02
CA ASN A 927 28.90 -18.50 -20.41
C ASN A 927 30.29 -17.89 -20.66
N LEU A 928 31.35 -18.66 -20.37
CA LEU A 928 32.76 -18.27 -20.57
C LEU A 928 33.42 -19.20 -21.61
N PRO A 929 33.21 -18.96 -22.92
CA PRO A 929 33.56 -19.92 -23.97
C PRO A 929 35.07 -20.15 -24.18
N ASN A 930 35.92 -19.24 -23.72
CA ASN A 930 37.38 -19.38 -23.83
C ASN A 930 38.09 -19.79 -22.54
N LEU A 931 37.35 -19.87 -21.42
CA LEU A 931 37.94 -20.18 -20.13
C LEU A 931 38.51 -21.60 -20.14
N ARG A 932 39.82 -21.75 -19.94
CA ARG A 932 40.52 -23.04 -19.94
C ARG A 932 40.62 -23.64 -18.54
N SER A 933 40.86 -22.77 -17.56
CA SER A 933 41.00 -23.09 -16.14
C SER A 933 40.74 -21.83 -15.30
N PHE A 934 40.39 -21.99 -14.02
CA PHE A 934 40.32 -20.86 -13.08
C PHE A 934 41.71 -20.26 -12.86
N CYS A 935 42.75 -21.09 -12.71
CA CYS A 935 44.15 -20.70 -12.65
C CYS A 935 45.02 -21.73 -13.40
N SER A 936 45.91 -21.27 -14.28
CA SER A 936 46.77 -22.16 -15.08
C SER A 936 48.14 -22.46 -14.46
N GLY A 937 48.56 -21.66 -13.46
CA GLY A 937 49.80 -21.86 -12.72
C GLY A 937 49.77 -23.10 -11.83
N ASN A 938 50.93 -23.73 -11.60
CA ASN A 938 51.09 -24.83 -10.66
C ASN A 938 51.12 -24.30 -9.21
N LEU A 939 50.08 -23.57 -8.83
CA LEU A 939 49.89 -22.94 -7.52
C LEU A 939 48.93 -23.77 -6.68
N THR A 940 49.15 -23.85 -5.37
CA THR A 940 48.15 -24.39 -4.44
C THR A 940 47.00 -23.40 -4.35
N LEU A 941 45.77 -23.87 -4.58
CA LEU A 941 44.54 -23.11 -4.41
C LEU A 941 43.77 -23.61 -3.20
N GLU A 942 43.65 -22.76 -2.20
CA GLU A 942 42.92 -23.05 -0.96
C GLU A 942 41.58 -22.30 -0.90
N TRP A 943 40.51 -23.06 -0.67
CA TRP A 943 39.12 -22.60 -0.61
C TRP A 943 38.40 -23.15 0.64
N PRO A 944 38.85 -22.77 1.87
CA PRO A 944 38.36 -23.36 3.11
C PRO A 944 36.86 -23.15 3.40
N SER A 945 36.23 -22.17 2.74
CA SER A 945 34.82 -21.79 2.97
C SER A 945 33.90 -22.02 1.77
N LEU A 946 34.39 -22.58 0.66
CA LEU A 946 33.61 -22.72 -0.57
C LEU A 946 32.53 -23.79 -0.44
N GLU A 947 31.27 -23.38 -0.53
CA GLU A 947 30.10 -24.25 -0.36
C GLU A 947 29.40 -24.52 -1.70
N THR A 948 29.29 -23.48 -2.53
CA THR A 948 28.55 -23.54 -3.80
C THR A 948 29.42 -23.09 -4.96
N VAL A 949 29.56 -23.96 -5.97
CA VAL A 949 30.12 -23.61 -7.27
C VAL A 949 29.04 -23.79 -8.33
N LYS A 950 28.80 -22.77 -9.16
CA LYS A 950 27.96 -22.89 -10.35
C LYS A 950 28.83 -22.69 -11.59
N VAL A 951 28.90 -23.71 -12.46
CA VAL A 951 29.56 -23.62 -13.76
C VAL A 951 28.55 -23.93 -14.86
N GLU A 952 28.36 -22.99 -15.77
CA GLU A 952 27.39 -23.10 -16.86
C GLU A 952 28.02 -22.60 -18.16
N ASP A 953 27.82 -23.31 -19.27
CA ASP A 953 28.28 -22.91 -20.62
C ASP A 953 29.77 -22.46 -20.71
N CYS A 954 30.69 -23.25 -20.15
CA CYS A 954 32.15 -23.01 -20.19
C CYS A 954 32.91 -24.13 -20.96
N PRO A 955 32.66 -24.33 -22.27
CA PRO A 955 33.05 -25.55 -23.01
C PRO A 955 34.54 -25.86 -23.08
N LYS A 956 35.43 -24.85 -22.97
CA LYS A 956 36.88 -25.07 -23.02
C LYS A 956 37.49 -25.39 -21.66
N MET A 957 36.71 -25.33 -20.58
CA MET A 957 37.20 -25.53 -19.23
C MET A 957 37.42 -27.02 -18.98
N ARG A 958 38.69 -27.45 -18.90
CA ARG A 958 39.02 -28.88 -18.71
C ARG A 958 39.30 -29.24 -17.26
N THR A 959 39.86 -28.30 -16.51
CA THR A 959 40.21 -28.44 -15.10
C THR A 959 39.95 -27.10 -14.41
N PHE A 960 39.65 -27.12 -13.11
CA PHE A 960 39.61 -25.92 -12.30
C PHE A 960 41.00 -25.31 -12.14
N SER A 961 42.00 -26.12 -11.78
CA SER A 961 43.41 -25.71 -11.77
C SER A 961 44.36 -26.88 -12.03
N SER A 962 45.60 -26.57 -12.40
CA SER A 962 46.67 -27.55 -12.64
C SER A 962 47.46 -27.91 -11.36
N GLY A 963 47.45 -27.04 -10.34
CA GLY A 963 48.07 -27.28 -9.03
C GLY A 963 47.17 -27.98 -8.00
N LEU A 964 47.61 -28.02 -6.74
CA LEU A 964 46.89 -28.65 -5.63
C LEU A 964 45.61 -27.84 -5.28
N LEU A 965 44.47 -28.53 -5.12
CA LEU A 965 43.18 -27.92 -4.76
C LEU A 965 42.71 -28.40 -3.39
N ILE A 966 42.40 -27.46 -2.49
CA ILE A 966 41.91 -27.74 -1.14
C ILE A 966 40.53 -27.08 -0.96
N THR A 967 39.46 -27.87 -1.04
CA THR A 967 38.06 -27.43 -0.96
C THR A 967 37.27 -28.23 0.10
N PRO A 968 37.55 -28.07 1.42
CA PRO A 968 37.08 -28.97 2.46
C PRO A 968 35.57 -28.93 2.74
N LYS A 969 34.88 -27.83 2.37
CA LYS A 969 33.43 -27.65 2.59
C LYS A 969 32.58 -27.80 1.32
N LEU A 970 33.21 -28.05 0.17
CA LEU A 970 32.49 -28.10 -1.09
C LEU A 970 31.72 -29.42 -1.20
N ASN A 971 30.39 -29.34 -1.07
CA ASN A 971 29.52 -30.50 -1.05
C ASN A 971 28.67 -30.65 -2.32
N ALA A 972 28.52 -29.60 -3.14
CA ALA A 972 27.71 -29.62 -4.35
C ALA A 972 28.17 -28.61 -5.42
N ILE A 973 28.04 -28.99 -6.70
CA ILE A 973 28.17 -28.09 -7.86
C ILE A 973 26.84 -28.02 -8.60
N LYS A 974 26.39 -26.82 -8.94
CA LYS A 974 25.18 -26.58 -9.76
C LYS A 974 25.58 -26.37 -11.22
N VAL A 975 24.89 -27.03 -12.16
CA VAL A 975 25.16 -26.94 -13.60
C VAL A 975 23.83 -26.74 -14.34
N GLY A 976 23.60 -25.51 -14.83
CA GLY A 976 22.30 -25.11 -15.38
C GLY A 976 21.16 -25.25 -14.37
N ASP A 977 20.00 -25.75 -14.84
CA ASP A 977 18.78 -26.01 -14.04
C ASP A 977 18.74 -27.43 -13.42
N GLN A 978 19.80 -28.23 -13.54
CA GLN A 978 19.84 -29.60 -13.01
C GLN A 978 20.56 -29.69 -11.65
N GLU A 979 20.03 -30.55 -10.77
CA GLU A 979 20.58 -30.78 -9.43
C GLU A 979 21.90 -31.59 -9.44
N GLN A 980 22.86 -31.06 -8.69
CA GLN A 980 24.05 -31.68 -8.08
C GLN A 980 24.78 -32.80 -8.86
N LEU A 981 25.86 -32.41 -9.56
CA LEU A 981 26.95 -33.31 -9.95
C LEU A 981 28.15 -33.08 -9.00
N TRP A 982 28.50 -34.08 -8.19
CA TRP A 982 29.72 -34.06 -7.38
C TRP A 982 30.42 -35.42 -7.44
N LYS A 983 31.67 -35.46 -7.93
CA LYS A 983 32.48 -36.69 -8.04
C LYS A 983 33.65 -36.74 -7.04
N GLY A 984 33.51 -36.07 -5.90
CA GLY A 984 34.50 -36.10 -4.82
C GLY A 984 35.63 -35.08 -4.94
N ASP A 985 36.03 -34.68 -6.15
CA ASP A 985 36.94 -33.55 -6.38
C ASP A 985 36.47 -32.61 -7.50
N LEU A 986 36.81 -31.33 -7.37
CA LEU A 986 36.36 -30.26 -8.27
C LEU A 986 36.89 -30.42 -9.70
N ASN A 987 38.14 -30.87 -9.86
CA ASN A 987 38.75 -31.09 -11.18
C ASN A 987 38.08 -32.24 -11.94
N SER A 988 37.89 -33.40 -11.31
CA SER A 988 37.19 -34.55 -11.90
C SER A 988 35.74 -34.19 -12.19
N THR A 989 35.08 -33.44 -11.32
CA THR A 989 33.69 -33.02 -11.56
C THR A 989 33.60 -32.16 -12.82
N ILE A 990 34.43 -31.12 -12.96
CA ILE A 990 34.49 -30.28 -14.18
C ILE A 990 34.85 -31.08 -15.44
N GLN A 991 35.83 -31.98 -15.36
CA GLN A 991 36.17 -32.85 -16.50
C GLN A 991 34.98 -33.67 -17.00
N ASN A 992 34.09 -34.10 -16.10
CA ASN A 992 32.90 -34.84 -16.50
C ASN A 992 31.81 -33.94 -17.10
N LEU A 993 31.71 -32.67 -16.68
CA LEU A 993 30.75 -31.72 -17.25
C LEU A 993 30.94 -31.50 -18.75
N PHE A 994 32.18 -31.59 -19.24
CA PHE A 994 32.54 -31.32 -20.63
C PHE A 994 33.10 -32.55 -21.38
N LYS A 995 32.96 -33.78 -20.84
CA LYS A 995 33.39 -35.03 -21.51
C LYS A 995 32.39 -35.52 -22.57
N ASP A 996 31.11 -35.13 -22.48
CA ASP A 996 30.04 -35.54 -23.40
C ASP A 996 29.77 -34.46 -24.48
N ASP A 997 30.79 -34.09 -25.26
CA ASP A 997 30.67 -33.14 -26.37
C ASP A 997 29.96 -33.72 -27.63
N ASN A 998 29.23 -34.84 -27.50
CA ASN A 998 28.55 -35.50 -28.63
C ASN A 998 27.00 -35.47 -28.61
N VAL A 999 26.34 -34.80 -27.65
CA VAL A 999 24.85 -34.76 -27.61
C VAL A 999 24.25 -33.38 -27.26
N ARG A 1000 24.86 -32.25 -27.65
CA ARG A 1000 24.20 -30.93 -27.60
C ARG A 1000 24.40 -30.07 -28.84
N THR A 1001 24.34 -30.67 -30.03
CA THR A 1001 24.14 -29.98 -31.31
C THR A 1001 22.72 -30.17 -31.82
N GLN A 1002 21.70 -29.79 -31.05
CA GLN A 1002 20.37 -29.52 -31.60
C GLN A 1002 19.73 -28.34 -30.86
N GLY A 1003 19.48 -27.27 -31.62
CA GLY A 1003 18.70 -26.12 -31.18
C GLY A 1003 19.51 -24.83 -31.18
N LEU A 1004 19.49 -24.10 -32.29
CA LEU A 1004 19.49 -22.64 -32.25
C LEU A 1004 18.31 -22.23 -31.36
N ILE A 1005 18.57 -22.02 -30.07
CA ILE A 1005 17.62 -21.38 -29.16
C ILE A 1005 18.12 -19.95 -29.01
N GLU A 1006 17.29 -19.01 -29.47
CA GLU A 1006 17.43 -17.58 -29.27
C GLU A 1006 17.83 -17.27 -27.82
N PRO A 1007 18.63 -16.21 -27.55
CA PRO A 1007 18.88 -15.78 -26.20
C PRO A 1007 17.54 -15.40 -25.56
N ARG A 1008 17.01 -16.28 -24.70
CA ARG A 1008 15.92 -15.93 -23.78
C ARG A 1008 16.47 -14.93 -22.76
N SER A 1009 16.51 -13.66 -23.19
CA SER A 1009 16.37 -12.54 -22.27
C SER A 1009 15.02 -12.73 -21.58
N HIS A 1010 15.02 -13.11 -20.31
CA HIS A 1010 14.10 -12.63 -19.27
C HIS A 1010 14.27 -13.49 -18.01
N PHE A 1011 14.31 -12.79 -16.87
CA PHE A 1011 14.33 -13.27 -15.48
C PHE A 1011 15.67 -13.72 -14.92
N TRP A 1012 16.50 -12.75 -14.52
CA TRP A 1012 16.74 -12.41 -13.11
C TRP A 1012 17.05 -10.91 -13.03
N TYR A 1013 15.99 -10.11 -13.00
CA TYR A 1013 16.01 -8.70 -12.61
C TYR A 1013 14.75 -8.46 -11.80
N LEU A 1014 14.92 -8.42 -10.48
CA LEU A 1014 14.17 -7.52 -9.61
C LEU A 1014 15.20 -6.81 -8.75
#